data_AF-A0A937Z744-F1
#
_entry.id   AF-A0A937Z744-F1
#
_cell.length_a   1.000
_cell.length_b   1.000
_cell.length_c   1.000
_cell.angle_alpha   90.00
_cell.angle_beta   90.00
_cell.angle_gamma   90.00
#
_symmetry.space_group_name_H-M   'P 1'
#
loop_
_entity.id
_entity.type
_entity.pdbx_description
1 polymer ?
#
loop_
_entity_poly.entity_id
_entity_poly.type
_entity_poly.pdbx_seq_one_letter_code
_entity_poly.pdbx_strand_id
1 'polypeptide(L)'
;MNVVLLVAEPRAGCSGHVVAGLARVLGCRGHRVQVVCSSSVPSGGASRCWDEVDGGLLPLPDLSKARFDVIVATSWLTLELARMFPHAAGGYWLLEYAPDRLSGRQAEVARHGFDANMVLMAASPALQARVETRHGLTSHVVMPGVPPSVAASGSDEGAGTILLAGGKATDEDVRTLGRMVRDRRPETGVRRLGTPTEADDMPVASPDALTREELAQLCAGAALTIWAGCALEYPLVPFLCAAAGRPTVAVAEGLELSPLRPGESMITAELRRPKQAARAIADLLNDAEARASLGAAARSAVAAMTWEAAAQALEEAFERATDRSRGTRGPEAQPVEASVELGAVDVERGLSVVDSPDSRREPAQIGGTECLRLSRTPRAGPVAYFVLAEEWGRPGLQPYVTVEYFDLGEVEWCLEYDPVRLPGDRRSGFVATPAVRNGNTLAWRRAAFHLPDCLFQRTCNLGDFRVHALNAGDTDLYLRTVALQTTKPPAEVPLLGVPDDQGVARITFGEATQELGVQFVDSPDSLSELGQAGGAPCRIARRTPFAGPVLYLRLDPRFVRPEMEAYITVSYYDAGEGEWCLEYERRGAGPEEEFARTLPVRLRSTGEWRTVTFPVTDAVFRRHCNLGDFRLHASNRSSDTLCIAAVTVNRERPEVPLLGLPDDQGAACITFGEVTQELGVQLVDSPDSRSEPGQVAGVACQVARRSPLAGPVLYFRIDPRFVRPAMEAYITVTYCDTGGGEWFVEYERRGAEPEEEYARTLPVRLRNTGEWRMVTFPVTDAVFRRHCNLGDFRIHAYSPSSEALCIAAVSVGREPPEGAALVGVRPDQKTVSVVLGPVPETTGLWAIESPDSVLQPFADQTGSGVRVLRAPENGPVVYFRLDPRFVREGGSYYVTVDYLDAGAEAWIVEYPAWDRDFEPGQFEGTLSVQQTDSGEWRRVTFCLPNARLARACNLGDFRVHAFEPQAQSITLARVQVSKERPSEPGKFIGIAGDDAVISVALQERSEGAGLEQFDSTDAVSAPAVVAGRQCRRVYNPLSSPQAYFRMDHRFVTPNTPVAITLEFLDVGTNYLGLEYDSTDQSVQRVPENLGAFKPAGAIR
;
A
#
# COMPACT_ATOMS: atom_id res chain seq x y z
N MET A 1 3.46 -24.87 -9.87
CA MET A 1 3.01 -24.92 -8.47
C MET A 1 2.76 -23.50 -7.97
N ASN A 2 1.89 -23.33 -6.99
CA ASN A 2 1.74 -22.11 -6.20
C ASN A 2 2.74 -22.18 -5.02
N VAL A 3 3.74 -21.32 -5.04
CA VAL A 3 4.87 -21.35 -4.09
C VAL A 3 4.86 -20.07 -3.27
N VAL A 4 4.91 -20.20 -1.95
CA VAL A 4 5.09 -19.08 -1.02
C VAL A 4 6.50 -19.11 -0.45
N LEU A 5 7.26 -18.03 -0.63
CA LEU A 5 8.56 -17.83 0.00
C LEU A 5 8.41 -16.83 1.15
N LEU A 6 8.66 -17.27 2.38
CA LEU A 6 8.53 -16.44 3.58
C LEU A 6 9.85 -15.79 3.96
N VAL A 7 9.90 -14.46 3.92
CA VAL A 7 11.04 -13.65 4.35
C VAL A 7 10.76 -12.95 5.67
N ALA A 8 11.78 -12.84 6.52
CA ALA A 8 11.60 -12.27 7.86
C ALA A 8 11.36 -10.75 7.80
N GLU A 9 12.13 -10.05 6.96
CA GLU A 9 12.19 -8.60 6.90
C GLU A 9 12.06 -8.11 5.44
N PRO A 10 11.51 -6.91 5.23
CA PRO A 10 11.36 -6.32 3.90
C PRO A 10 12.65 -5.70 3.37
N ARG A 11 13.69 -5.64 4.22
CA ARG A 11 15.04 -5.27 3.82
C ARG A 11 15.69 -6.45 3.12
N ALA A 12 16.29 -6.20 1.97
CA ALA A 12 16.83 -7.26 1.16
C ALA A 12 18.00 -7.94 1.86
N GLY A 13 19.01 -7.17 2.29
CA GLY A 13 20.31 -7.77 2.63
C GLY A 13 20.75 -8.82 1.59
N CYS A 14 21.60 -9.78 1.96
CA CYS A 14 21.96 -10.86 1.01
C CYS A 14 20.83 -11.89 0.83
N SER A 15 20.06 -12.18 1.89
CA SER A 15 18.99 -13.19 1.86
C SER A 15 17.82 -12.79 0.96
N GLY A 16 17.43 -11.52 0.97
CA GLY A 16 16.37 -10.98 0.12
C GLY A 16 16.78 -10.92 -1.35
N HIS A 17 18.03 -10.55 -1.67
CA HIS A 17 18.57 -10.68 -3.03
C HIS A 17 18.55 -12.15 -3.50
N VAL A 18 18.86 -13.10 -2.61
CA VAL A 18 18.76 -14.53 -2.92
C VAL A 18 17.32 -14.98 -3.19
N VAL A 19 16.38 -14.57 -2.34
CA VAL A 19 14.97 -14.94 -2.47
C VAL A 19 14.33 -14.28 -3.69
N ALA A 20 14.62 -13.00 -3.96
CA ALA A 20 14.13 -12.28 -5.13
C ALA A 20 14.64 -12.89 -6.44
N GLY A 21 15.94 -13.21 -6.51
CA GLY A 21 16.55 -13.87 -7.67
C GLY A 21 15.89 -15.22 -7.96
N LEU A 22 15.68 -16.03 -6.93
CA LEU A 22 15.01 -17.32 -7.05
C LEU A 22 13.52 -17.18 -7.43
N ALA A 23 12.80 -16.26 -6.78
CA ALA A 23 11.38 -16.03 -7.04
C ALA A 23 11.14 -15.68 -8.51
N ARG A 24 11.99 -14.80 -9.07
CA ARG A 24 11.96 -14.46 -10.49
C ARG A 24 12.19 -15.66 -11.39
N VAL A 25 13.21 -16.48 -11.14
CA VAL A 25 13.51 -17.65 -12.00
C VAL A 25 12.42 -18.71 -11.92
N LEU A 26 11.89 -18.99 -10.72
CA LEU A 26 10.73 -19.87 -10.56
C LEU A 26 9.50 -19.33 -11.31
N GLY A 27 9.26 -18.01 -11.28
CA GLY A 27 8.24 -17.33 -12.07
C GLY A 27 8.41 -17.57 -13.57
N CYS A 28 9.62 -17.36 -14.09
CA CYS A 28 9.95 -17.65 -15.49
C CYS A 28 9.76 -19.12 -15.88
N ARG A 29 9.88 -20.05 -14.93
CA ARG A 29 9.64 -21.50 -15.12
C ARG A 29 8.17 -21.88 -14.98
N GLY A 30 7.26 -20.90 -14.85
CA GLY A 30 5.82 -21.11 -14.80
C GLY A 30 5.24 -21.40 -13.42
N HIS A 31 6.03 -21.23 -12.34
CA HIS A 31 5.50 -21.27 -10.98
C HIS A 31 4.83 -19.95 -10.64
N ARG A 32 3.71 -20.00 -9.92
CA ARG A 32 3.11 -18.81 -9.33
C ARG A 32 3.78 -18.58 -7.98
N VAL A 33 4.73 -17.66 -7.93
CA VAL A 33 5.51 -17.38 -6.72
C VAL A 33 4.95 -16.15 -6.02
N GLN A 34 4.78 -16.25 -4.70
CA GLN A 34 4.48 -15.13 -3.84
C GLN A 34 5.59 -15.02 -2.80
N VAL A 35 6.17 -13.83 -2.63
CA VAL A 35 7.12 -13.55 -1.55
C VAL A 35 6.38 -12.80 -0.47
N VAL A 36 6.34 -13.36 0.75
CA VAL A 36 5.59 -12.79 1.88
C VAL A 36 6.52 -12.42 3.01
N CYS A 37 6.38 -11.20 3.50
CA CYS A 37 7.13 -10.69 4.63
C CYS A 37 6.40 -10.93 5.95
N SER A 38 7.11 -11.49 6.94
CA SER A 38 6.56 -11.70 8.28
C SER A 38 6.38 -10.42 9.09
N SER A 39 7.11 -9.36 8.73
CA SER A 39 7.01 -8.05 9.36
C SER A 39 6.25 -7.07 8.46
N SER A 40 5.66 -6.03 9.06
CA SER A 40 5.00 -4.95 8.33
C SER A 40 5.96 -4.29 7.35
N VAL A 41 5.54 -4.12 6.09
CA VAL A 41 6.30 -3.35 5.11
C VAL A 41 6.32 -1.88 5.55
N PRO A 42 7.49 -1.29 5.85
CA PRO A 42 7.57 0.10 6.30
C PRO A 42 7.10 1.05 5.19
N SER A 43 6.54 2.21 5.58
CA SER A 43 6.10 3.27 4.65
C SER A 43 7.23 3.84 3.79
N GLY A 44 8.50 3.64 4.18
CA GLY A 44 9.70 4.05 3.45
C GLY A 44 10.10 3.16 2.26
N GLY A 45 9.20 2.30 1.78
CA GLY A 45 9.43 1.40 0.65
C GLY A 45 10.14 0.10 1.03
N ALA A 46 9.84 -0.97 0.30
CA ALA A 46 10.61 -2.21 0.37
C ALA A 46 11.97 -2.00 -0.35
N SER A 47 12.94 -2.87 -0.10
CA SER A 47 14.19 -2.81 -0.88
C SER A 47 13.94 -2.93 -2.39
N ARG A 48 14.74 -2.21 -3.20
CA ARG A 48 14.64 -2.22 -4.68
C ARG A 48 14.83 -3.60 -5.31
N CYS A 49 15.39 -4.59 -4.60
CA CYS A 49 15.47 -5.95 -5.16
C CYS A 49 14.08 -6.61 -5.31
N TRP A 50 13.07 -6.14 -4.55
CA TRP A 50 11.71 -6.68 -4.64
C TRP A 50 10.94 -6.15 -5.87
N ASP A 51 11.41 -5.07 -6.49
CA ASP A 51 10.88 -4.56 -7.76
C ASP A 51 11.07 -5.57 -8.90
N GLU A 52 12.01 -6.52 -8.75
CA GLU A 52 12.26 -7.61 -9.71
C GLU A 52 11.34 -8.83 -9.52
N VAL A 53 10.49 -8.85 -8.48
CA VAL A 53 9.58 -9.95 -8.19
C VAL A 53 8.18 -9.61 -8.71
N ASP A 54 7.61 -10.46 -9.56
CA ASP A 54 6.25 -10.29 -10.06
C ASP A 54 5.25 -10.23 -8.89
N GLY A 55 4.56 -9.09 -8.75
CA GLY A 55 3.62 -8.83 -7.65
C GLY A 55 4.25 -8.27 -6.37
N GLY A 56 5.57 -8.08 -6.34
CA GLY A 56 6.30 -7.47 -5.23
C GLY A 56 6.28 -8.29 -3.93
N LEU A 57 6.61 -7.61 -2.82
CA LEU A 57 6.62 -8.18 -1.48
C LEU A 57 5.25 -8.02 -0.80
N LEU A 58 4.58 -9.13 -0.47
CA LEU A 58 3.25 -9.13 0.13
C LEU A 58 3.30 -9.14 1.68
N PRO A 59 2.33 -8.51 2.37
CA PRO A 59 2.21 -8.59 3.82
C PRO A 59 1.54 -9.90 4.28
N LEU A 60 1.83 -10.33 5.51
CA LEU A 60 1.34 -11.59 6.10
C LEU A 60 -0.20 -11.84 6.09
N PRO A 61 -1.09 -10.85 6.32
CA PRO A 61 -2.54 -11.09 6.45
C PRO A 61 -3.19 -11.77 5.24
N ASP A 62 -2.59 -11.63 4.06
CA ASP A 62 -3.12 -12.11 2.80
C ASP A 62 -3.02 -13.64 2.63
N LEU A 63 -2.16 -14.32 3.42
CA LEU A 63 -1.95 -15.76 3.28
C LEU A 63 -3.12 -16.62 3.79
N SER A 64 -3.96 -16.10 4.70
CA SER A 64 -5.07 -16.86 5.29
C SER A 64 -6.12 -17.32 4.25
N LYS A 65 -6.20 -16.65 3.10
CA LYS A 65 -7.12 -16.96 2.00
C LYS A 65 -6.42 -17.57 0.78
N ALA A 66 -5.09 -17.57 0.76
CA ALA A 66 -4.31 -18.06 -0.37
C ALA A 66 -4.24 -19.59 -0.35
N ARG A 67 -4.47 -20.23 -1.51
CA ARG A 67 -4.17 -21.65 -1.70
C ARG A 67 -2.79 -21.79 -2.33
N PHE A 68 -1.87 -22.43 -1.63
CA PHE A 68 -0.54 -22.72 -2.13
C PHE A 68 -0.18 -24.20 -1.93
N ASP A 69 0.67 -24.71 -2.82
CA ASP A 69 1.12 -26.09 -2.83
C ASP A 69 2.32 -26.26 -1.89
N VAL A 70 3.19 -25.25 -1.84
CA VAL A 70 4.46 -25.26 -1.12
C VAL A 70 4.65 -23.95 -0.37
N ILE A 71 5.13 -24.03 0.87
CA ILE A 71 5.55 -22.88 1.66
C ILE A 71 6.98 -23.07 2.16
N VAL A 72 7.82 -22.08 1.92
CA VAL A 72 9.25 -22.13 2.24
C VAL A 72 9.61 -21.07 3.26
N ALA A 73 10.03 -21.48 4.44
CA ALA A 73 10.68 -20.59 5.38
C ALA A 73 12.12 -20.34 4.93
N THR A 74 12.59 -19.10 4.95
CA THR A 74 14.00 -18.75 4.63
C THR A 74 14.77 -18.24 5.84
N SER A 75 14.14 -18.19 7.01
CA SER A 75 14.72 -17.76 8.28
C SER A 75 14.04 -18.49 9.45
N TRP A 76 14.75 -18.62 10.57
CA TRP A 76 14.18 -19.16 11.80
C TRP A 76 12.96 -18.37 12.31
N LEU A 77 12.85 -17.08 11.95
CA LEU A 77 11.69 -16.24 12.26
C LEU A 77 10.44 -16.61 11.45
N THR A 78 10.61 -17.14 10.23
CA THR A 78 9.49 -17.48 9.34
C THR A 78 9.10 -18.96 9.41
N LEU A 79 9.86 -19.75 10.17
CA LEU A 79 9.60 -21.17 10.39
C LEU A 79 8.22 -21.42 11.02
N GLU A 80 7.90 -20.75 12.13
CA GLU A 80 6.60 -20.93 12.81
C GLU A 80 5.44 -20.51 11.92
N LEU A 81 5.65 -19.47 11.09
CA LEU A 81 4.65 -19.06 10.10
C LEU A 81 4.41 -20.14 9.07
N ALA A 82 5.45 -20.80 8.54
CA ALA A 82 5.28 -21.91 7.60
C ALA A 82 4.45 -23.05 8.23
N ARG A 83 4.66 -23.33 9.52
CA ARG A 83 3.95 -24.39 10.27
C ARG A 83 2.46 -24.11 10.46
N MET A 84 2.06 -22.85 10.49
CA MET A 84 0.65 -22.48 10.58
C MET A 84 -0.18 -22.88 9.36
N PHE A 85 0.47 -23.34 8.28
CA PHE A 85 -0.20 -23.75 7.04
C PHE A 85 0.05 -25.23 6.73
N PRO A 86 -0.45 -26.17 7.56
CA PRO A 86 -0.21 -27.61 7.42
C PRO A 86 -0.84 -28.22 6.16
N HIS A 87 -1.65 -27.47 5.43
CA HIS A 87 -2.24 -27.90 4.17
C HIS A 87 -1.24 -27.87 3.00
N ALA A 88 -0.18 -27.07 3.11
CA ALA A 88 0.88 -26.95 2.12
C ALA A 88 2.11 -27.79 2.51
N ALA A 89 2.90 -28.19 1.52
CA ALA A 89 4.17 -28.84 1.76
C ALA A 89 5.18 -27.82 2.31
N GLY A 90 5.69 -28.06 3.52
CA GLY A 90 6.64 -27.16 4.18
C GLY A 90 8.09 -27.45 3.79
N GLY A 91 8.84 -26.41 3.42
CA GLY A 91 10.28 -26.45 3.20
C GLY A 91 11.02 -25.41 4.06
N TYR A 92 12.20 -25.74 4.58
CA TYR A 92 13.04 -24.78 5.29
C TYR A 92 14.36 -24.62 4.53
N TRP A 93 14.53 -23.46 3.89
CA TRP A 93 15.77 -23.09 3.22
C TRP A 93 16.69 -22.39 4.19
N LEU A 94 17.65 -23.15 4.70
CA LEU A 94 18.68 -22.72 5.61
C LEU A 94 19.72 -21.90 4.83
N LEU A 95 19.71 -20.58 5.01
CA LEU A 95 20.75 -19.69 4.50
C LEU A 95 21.93 -19.53 5.49
N GLU A 96 21.69 -19.83 6.76
CA GLU A 96 22.68 -19.86 7.83
C GLU A 96 22.28 -20.86 8.94
N TYR A 97 23.24 -21.29 9.76
CA TYR A 97 22.95 -22.06 10.98
C TYR A 97 22.69 -21.11 12.16
N ALA A 98 21.48 -20.55 12.20
CA ALA A 98 21.06 -19.57 13.21
C ALA A 98 21.28 -19.97 14.69
N PRO A 99 21.14 -21.26 15.12
CA PRO A 99 21.31 -21.62 16.52
C PRO A 99 22.68 -21.29 17.14
N ASP A 100 23.73 -21.17 16.33
CA ASP A 100 25.08 -20.80 16.82
C ASP A 100 25.22 -19.31 17.13
N ARG A 101 24.30 -18.48 16.61
CA ARG A 101 24.36 -17.02 16.71
C ARG A 101 23.34 -16.45 17.70
N LEU A 102 22.33 -17.24 18.01
CA LEU A 102 21.23 -16.87 18.90
C LEU A 102 21.52 -17.36 20.31
N SER A 103 20.92 -16.69 21.30
CA SER A 103 20.98 -17.11 22.70
C SER A 103 19.58 -17.30 23.29
N GLY A 104 19.51 -18.08 24.37
CA GLY A 104 18.27 -18.35 25.10
C GLY A 104 17.15 -18.91 24.19
N ARG A 105 15.94 -18.36 24.35
CA ARG A 105 14.72 -18.81 23.66
C ARG A 105 14.81 -18.70 22.14
N GLN A 106 15.56 -17.75 21.58
CA GLN A 106 15.70 -17.62 20.13
C GLN A 106 16.48 -18.81 19.54
N ALA A 107 17.53 -19.26 20.24
CA ALA A 107 18.28 -20.44 19.85
C ALA A 107 17.43 -21.71 19.95
N GLU A 108 16.57 -21.80 20.97
CA GLU A 108 15.62 -22.90 21.15
C GLU A 108 14.60 -22.95 20.01
N VAL A 109 13.98 -21.83 19.66
CA VAL A 109 13.05 -21.74 18.52
C VAL A 109 13.75 -22.11 17.20
N ALA A 110 14.97 -21.62 16.98
CA ALA A 110 15.75 -21.98 15.80
C ALA A 110 16.10 -23.49 15.78
N ARG A 111 16.36 -24.11 16.94
CA ARG A 111 16.59 -25.57 17.05
C ARG A 111 15.33 -26.37 16.77
N HIS A 112 14.18 -25.92 17.27
CA HIS A 112 12.90 -26.58 16.99
C HIS A 112 12.62 -26.69 15.49
N GLY A 113 13.19 -25.80 14.66
CA GLY A 113 13.12 -25.87 13.20
C GLY A 113 13.66 -27.14 12.58
N PHE A 114 14.57 -27.82 13.26
CA PHE A 114 15.14 -29.09 12.82
C PHE A 114 14.26 -30.30 13.20
N ASP A 115 13.33 -30.15 14.15
CA ASP A 115 12.44 -31.24 14.59
C ASP A 115 11.17 -31.40 13.72
N ALA A 116 11.00 -30.58 12.68
CA ALA A 116 9.75 -30.50 11.92
C ALA A 116 9.61 -31.45 10.73
N ASN A 117 8.36 -31.74 10.38
CA ASN A 117 7.90 -32.34 9.12
C ASN A 117 8.12 -31.41 7.89
N MET A 118 9.30 -30.83 7.75
CA MET A 118 9.67 -29.97 6.62
C MET A 118 10.83 -30.58 5.84
N VAL A 119 10.92 -30.28 4.55
CA VAL A 119 12.12 -30.60 3.76
C VAL A 119 13.19 -29.57 4.06
N LEU A 120 14.32 -30.03 4.61
CA LEU A 120 15.46 -29.17 4.91
C LEU A 120 16.28 -28.96 3.64
N MET A 121 16.57 -27.71 3.32
CA MET A 121 17.37 -27.30 2.18
C MET A 121 18.53 -26.46 2.69
N ALA A 122 19.76 -26.90 2.50
CA ALA A 122 20.97 -26.20 2.91
C ALA A 122 21.50 -25.34 1.75
N ALA A 123 21.80 -24.06 2.00
CA ALA A 123 22.37 -23.16 0.99
C ALA A 123 23.82 -23.52 0.56
N SER A 124 24.47 -24.47 1.23
CA SER A 124 25.80 -24.96 0.88
C SER A 124 26.05 -26.38 1.40
N PRO A 125 27.02 -27.11 0.83
CA PRO A 125 27.46 -28.40 1.37
C PRO A 125 27.97 -28.30 2.81
N ALA A 126 28.56 -27.16 3.20
CA ALA A 126 29.00 -26.89 4.56
C ALA A 126 27.84 -26.95 5.56
N LEU A 127 26.74 -26.30 5.20
CA LEU A 127 25.53 -26.23 6.01
C LEU A 127 24.81 -27.56 6.06
N GLN A 128 24.80 -28.32 4.96
CA GLN A 128 24.29 -29.69 4.93
C GLN A 128 25.08 -30.57 5.92
N ALA A 129 26.41 -30.60 5.82
CA ALA A 129 27.26 -31.40 6.69
C ALA A 129 27.08 -31.01 8.17
N ARG A 130 26.90 -29.71 8.46
CA ARG A 130 26.66 -29.23 9.83
C ARG A 130 25.31 -29.70 10.38
N VAL A 131 24.25 -29.64 9.58
CA VAL A 131 22.91 -30.14 9.96
C VAL A 131 22.93 -31.64 10.19
N GLU A 132 23.54 -32.40 9.26
CA GLU A 132 23.68 -33.85 9.35
C GLU A 132 24.48 -34.27 10.59
N THR A 133 25.61 -33.61 10.85
CA THR A 133 26.48 -33.94 11.99
C THR A 133 25.82 -33.63 13.34
N ARG A 134 25.09 -32.51 13.45
CA ARG A 134 24.55 -32.04 14.74
C ARG A 134 23.17 -32.60 15.07
N HIS A 135 22.34 -32.85 14.06
CA HIS A 135 20.96 -33.27 14.25
C HIS A 135 20.65 -34.66 13.70
N GLY A 136 21.57 -35.27 12.94
CA GLY A 136 21.32 -36.56 12.28
C GLY A 136 20.27 -36.48 11.17
N LEU A 137 20.00 -35.27 10.65
CA LEU A 137 18.96 -35.01 9.66
C LEU A 137 19.55 -34.88 8.27
N THR A 138 18.89 -35.50 7.29
CA THR A 138 19.23 -35.31 5.88
C THR A 138 18.70 -33.95 5.40
N SER A 139 19.50 -33.25 4.60
CA SER A 139 19.08 -32.02 3.93
C SER A 139 19.52 -32.02 2.47
N HIS A 140 18.84 -31.25 1.63
CA HIS A 140 19.18 -31.09 0.22
C HIS A 140 20.01 -29.83 0.00
N VAL A 141 21.08 -29.91 -0.79
CA VAL A 141 21.86 -28.71 -1.13
C VAL A 141 21.12 -27.93 -2.21
N VAL A 142 20.75 -26.70 -1.89
CA VAL A 142 20.17 -25.72 -2.81
C VAL A 142 21.05 -24.48 -2.75
N MET A 143 22.14 -24.47 -3.53
CA MET A 143 23.05 -23.33 -3.61
C MET A 143 22.39 -22.19 -4.38
N PRO A 144 22.29 -20.98 -3.81
CA PRO A 144 21.83 -19.82 -4.57
C PRO A 144 22.70 -19.55 -5.80
N GLY A 145 22.09 -18.96 -6.83
CA GLY A 145 22.77 -18.66 -8.08
C GLY A 145 23.54 -17.33 -8.07
N VAL A 146 24.41 -17.16 -9.06
CA VAL A 146 24.97 -15.87 -9.48
C VAL A 146 24.36 -15.44 -10.82
N PRO A 147 23.99 -14.16 -11.01
CA PRO A 147 23.44 -13.66 -12.27
C PRO A 147 24.43 -13.82 -13.45
N PRO A 148 23.98 -14.26 -14.64
CA PRO A 148 24.83 -14.33 -15.82
C PRO A 148 25.44 -12.98 -16.24
N SER A 149 24.76 -11.86 -15.96
CA SER A 149 25.22 -10.50 -16.26
C SER A 149 26.53 -10.15 -15.55
N VAL A 150 26.77 -10.72 -14.37
CA VAL A 150 28.02 -10.57 -13.61
C VAL A 150 29.20 -11.18 -14.37
N ALA A 151 29.00 -12.32 -15.03
CA ALA A 151 30.07 -13.00 -15.75
C ALA A 151 30.49 -12.24 -17.02
N ALA A 152 29.58 -11.48 -17.64
CA ALA A 152 29.80 -10.79 -18.90
C ALA A 152 30.49 -9.41 -18.77
N SER A 153 30.45 -8.78 -17.59
CA SER A 153 30.83 -7.37 -17.37
C SER A 153 32.30 -7.12 -17.01
N GLY A 154 33.20 -8.07 -17.31
CA GLY A 154 34.62 -7.96 -16.97
C GLY A 154 35.37 -6.94 -17.82
N SER A 155 35.22 -5.64 -17.56
CA SER A 155 36.17 -4.63 -18.04
C SER A 155 37.38 -4.55 -17.10
N ASP A 156 38.58 -4.39 -17.67
CA ASP A 156 39.82 -4.19 -16.91
C ASP A 156 39.89 -2.80 -16.23
N GLU A 157 38.92 -1.91 -16.50
CA GLU A 157 38.91 -0.52 -16.04
C GLU A 157 38.65 -0.33 -14.53
N GLY A 158 38.23 -1.38 -13.81
CA GLY A 158 37.89 -1.33 -12.37
C GLY A 158 39.07 -1.46 -11.38
N ALA A 159 40.33 -1.36 -11.83
CA ALA A 159 41.52 -1.81 -11.08
C ALA A 159 41.82 -1.12 -9.72
N GLY A 160 41.02 -0.15 -9.27
CA GLY A 160 41.33 0.70 -8.11
C GLY A 160 40.50 0.52 -6.84
N THR A 161 39.40 -0.26 -6.81
CA THR A 161 38.49 -0.27 -5.63
C THR A 161 38.43 -1.63 -4.92
N ILE A 162 38.59 -1.66 -3.60
CA ILE A 162 38.33 -2.83 -2.75
C ILE A 162 36.88 -2.78 -2.27
N LEU A 163 36.17 -3.91 -2.43
CA LEU A 163 34.85 -4.08 -1.84
C LEU A 163 34.95 -4.80 -0.49
N LEU A 164 34.49 -4.14 0.57
CA LEU A 164 34.43 -4.69 1.91
C LEU A 164 33.02 -5.18 2.22
N ALA A 165 32.85 -6.44 2.60
CA ALA A 165 31.55 -6.98 2.97
C ALA A 165 31.64 -7.85 4.23
N GLY A 166 30.65 -7.70 5.12
CA GLY A 166 30.59 -8.44 6.38
C GLY A 166 29.25 -8.24 7.09
N GLY A 167 28.97 -9.11 8.06
CA GLY A 167 27.78 -8.98 8.90
C GLY A 167 27.98 -7.96 10.02
N LYS A 168 26.89 -7.56 10.70
CA LYS A 168 26.91 -6.62 11.83
C LYS A 168 27.91 -6.99 12.94
N ALA A 169 28.10 -8.29 13.18
CA ALA A 169 29.03 -8.79 14.21
C ALA A 169 30.52 -8.58 13.87
N THR A 170 30.85 -8.38 12.60
CA THR A 170 32.23 -8.28 12.09
C THR A 170 32.51 -6.92 11.43
N ASP A 171 31.55 -6.01 11.47
CA ASP A 171 31.62 -4.72 10.77
C ASP A 171 32.82 -3.89 11.22
N GLU A 172 33.16 -3.90 12.51
CA GLU A 172 34.32 -3.16 13.01
C GLU A 172 35.66 -3.76 12.57
N ASP A 173 35.76 -5.08 12.51
CA ASP A 173 36.95 -5.77 12.01
C ASP A 173 37.16 -5.48 10.52
N VAL A 174 36.06 -5.46 9.74
CA VAL A 174 36.06 -5.07 8.33
C VAL A 174 36.55 -3.65 8.15
N ARG A 175 36.01 -2.69 8.90
CA ARG A 175 36.41 -1.28 8.82
C ARG A 175 37.86 -1.11 9.20
N THR A 176 38.30 -1.76 10.27
CA THR A 176 39.70 -1.74 10.71
C THR A 176 40.64 -2.29 9.64
N LEU A 177 40.27 -3.42 9.01
CA LEU A 177 41.05 -4.00 7.93
C LEU A 177 41.08 -3.08 6.69
N GLY A 178 39.94 -2.50 6.34
CA GLY A 178 39.81 -1.51 5.26
C GLY A 178 40.73 -0.30 5.44
N ARG A 179 40.74 0.28 6.65
CA ARG A 179 41.64 1.38 7.02
C ARG A 179 43.11 0.97 6.88
N MET A 180 43.49 -0.19 7.41
CA MET A 180 44.87 -0.68 7.31
C MET A 180 45.34 -0.92 5.88
N VAL A 181 44.43 -1.34 4.98
CA VAL A 181 44.76 -1.49 3.56
C VAL A 181 44.89 -0.13 2.88
N ARG A 182 43.95 0.81 3.13
CA ARG A 182 44.02 2.19 2.64
C ARG A 182 45.31 2.89 3.07
N ASP A 183 45.74 2.71 4.31
CA ASP A 183 46.99 3.29 4.82
C ASP A 183 48.24 2.77 4.09
N ARG A 184 48.18 1.53 3.58
CA ARG A 184 49.26 0.91 2.81
C ARG A 184 49.18 1.17 1.30
N ARG A 185 47.99 1.51 0.82
CA ARG A 185 47.65 1.76 -0.59
C ARG A 185 46.70 2.95 -0.69
N PRO A 186 47.18 4.19 -0.45
CA PRO A 186 46.32 5.37 -0.43
C PRO A 186 45.59 5.63 -1.75
N GLU A 187 46.14 5.14 -2.86
CA GLU A 187 45.57 5.20 -4.20
C GLU A 187 44.41 4.21 -4.43
N THR A 188 44.23 3.23 -3.54
CA THR A 188 43.18 2.23 -3.64
C THR A 188 41.92 2.71 -2.94
N GLY A 189 40.84 2.88 -3.70
CA GLY A 189 39.52 3.15 -3.17
C GLY A 189 39.04 1.99 -2.29
N VAL A 190 38.34 2.30 -1.20
CA VAL A 190 37.74 1.31 -0.31
C VAL A 190 36.27 1.62 -0.20
N ARG A 191 35.40 0.67 -0.53
CA ARG A 191 33.95 0.82 -0.44
C ARG A 191 33.36 -0.30 0.40
N ARG A 192 32.52 0.05 1.36
CA ARG A 192 31.83 -0.90 2.24
C ARG A 192 30.46 -1.24 1.66
N LEU A 193 30.08 -2.50 1.72
CA LEU A 193 28.73 -2.97 1.45
C LEU A 193 28.04 -3.28 2.78
N GLY A 194 27.03 -2.51 3.15
CA GLY A 194 26.32 -2.66 4.42
C GLY A 194 25.37 -1.50 4.72
N THR A 195 24.72 -1.52 5.89
CA THR A 195 23.86 -0.41 6.32
C THR A 195 24.72 0.78 6.73
N PRO A 196 24.51 2.00 6.17
CA PRO A 196 25.25 3.19 6.57
C PRO A 196 25.09 3.49 8.07
N THR A 197 26.16 3.95 8.70
CA THR A 197 26.22 4.39 10.09
C THR A 197 26.95 5.73 10.18
N GLU A 198 26.65 6.54 11.18
CA GLU A 198 27.33 7.83 11.39
C GLU A 198 28.85 7.70 11.59
N ALA A 199 29.32 6.50 11.96
CA ALA A 199 30.73 6.18 12.20
C ALA A 199 31.51 5.77 10.92
N ASP A 200 30.87 5.77 9.75
CA ASP A 200 31.53 5.31 8.52
C ASP A 200 32.48 6.37 7.95
N ASP A 201 33.78 6.07 7.97
CA ASP A 201 34.86 6.88 7.40
C ASP A 201 35.21 6.48 5.94
N MET A 202 34.30 5.77 5.27
CA MET A 202 34.43 5.26 3.92
C MET A 202 33.08 5.20 3.20
N PRO A 203 33.03 5.31 1.85
CA PRO A 203 31.79 5.18 1.09
C PRO A 203 31.08 3.86 1.37
N VAL A 204 29.78 3.93 1.69
CA VAL A 204 28.93 2.77 1.96
C VAL A 204 27.89 2.62 0.85
N ALA A 205 27.84 1.45 0.24
CA ALA A 205 26.75 1.03 -0.61
C ALA A 205 25.78 0.17 0.22
N SER A 206 24.52 0.58 0.31
CA SER A 206 23.49 -0.20 1.00
C SER A 206 22.94 -1.28 0.06
N PRO A 207 23.01 -2.58 0.41
CA PRO A 207 22.36 -3.64 -0.38
C PRO A 207 20.88 -3.38 -0.62
N ASP A 208 20.21 -2.70 0.31
CA ASP A 208 18.78 -2.43 0.23
C ASP A 208 18.43 -1.38 -0.85
N ALA A 209 19.38 -0.52 -1.19
CA ALA A 209 19.25 0.55 -2.19
C ALA A 209 19.73 0.12 -3.60
N LEU A 210 20.31 -1.07 -3.71
CA LEU A 210 20.79 -1.62 -4.97
C LEU A 210 19.82 -2.66 -5.51
N THR A 211 19.50 -2.55 -6.79
CA THR A 211 19.00 -3.66 -7.60
C THR A 211 20.05 -4.76 -7.71
N ARG A 212 19.64 -5.94 -8.17
CA ARG A 212 20.58 -7.06 -8.35
C ARG A 212 21.64 -6.74 -9.41
N GLU A 213 21.27 -6.02 -10.46
CA GLU A 213 22.19 -5.61 -11.52
C GLU A 213 23.18 -4.54 -11.03
N GLU A 214 22.76 -3.56 -10.23
CA GLU A 214 23.66 -2.58 -9.62
C GLU A 214 24.63 -3.26 -8.62
N LEU A 215 24.16 -4.23 -7.84
CA LEU A 215 25.03 -5.03 -6.95
C LEU A 215 26.03 -5.87 -7.75
N ALA A 216 25.60 -6.47 -8.85
CA ALA A 216 26.44 -7.20 -9.78
C ALA A 216 27.55 -6.32 -10.38
N GLN A 217 27.18 -5.13 -10.88
CA GLN A 217 28.12 -4.16 -11.42
C GLN A 217 29.11 -3.66 -10.35
N LEU A 218 28.64 -3.42 -9.13
CA LEU A 218 29.50 -3.05 -8.01
C LEU A 218 30.54 -4.15 -7.70
N CYS A 219 30.13 -5.43 -7.75
CA CYS A 219 31.04 -6.56 -7.57
C CYS A 219 32.03 -6.69 -8.74
N ALA A 220 31.56 -6.48 -9.98
CA ALA A 220 32.40 -6.56 -11.18
C ALA A 220 33.43 -5.43 -11.26
N GLY A 221 33.10 -4.25 -10.72
CA GLY A 221 34.01 -3.10 -10.63
C GLY A 221 35.06 -3.18 -9.52
N ALA A 222 35.02 -4.19 -8.65
CA ALA A 222 35.99 -4.34 -7.57
C ALA A 222 37.32 -4.94 -8.07
N ALA A 223 38.46 -4.44 -7.59
CA ALA A 223 39.79 -5.02 -7.82
C ALA A 223 39.98 -6.33 -7.04
N LEU A 224 39.42 -6.38 -5.83
CA LEU A 224 39.26 -7.59 -5.01
C LEU A 224 38.17 -7.36 -3.97
N THR A 225 37.69 -8.45 -3.36
CA THR A 225 36.69 -8.41 -2.30
C THR A 225 37.25 -8.95 -0.99
N ILE A 226 36.98 -8.25 0.11
CA ILE A 226 37.28 -8.68 1.46
C ILE A 226 35.98 -9.10 2.14
N TRP A 227 35.92 -10.36 2.57
CA TRP A 227 34.77 -10.92 3.28
C TRP A 227 35.12 -11.31 4.70
N ALA A 228 34.47 -10.67 5.67
CA ALA A 228 34.73 -10.91 7.09
C ALA A 228 33.63 -11.71 7.80
N GLY A 229 32.63 -12.25 7.11
CA GLY A 229 31.50 -12.91 7.76
C GLY A 229 31.92 -14.22 8.44
N CYS A 230 32.08 -14.23 9.76
CA CYS A 230 32.54 -15.38 10.56
C CYS A 230 31.50 -16.48 10.81
N ALA A 231 30.31 -16.41 10.21
CA ALA A 231 29.22 -17.38 10.48
C ALA A 231 28.16 -17.45 9.37
N LEU A 232 28.40 -16.83 8.22
CA LEU A 232 27.46 -16.85 7.09
C LEU A 232 27.89 -17.97 6.15
N GLU A 233 27.11 -19.06 6.17
CA GLU A 233 27.41 -20.27 5.40
C GLU A 233 27.07 -20.13 3.91
N TYR A 234 26.49 -18.99 3.51
CA TYR A 234 26.36 -18.56 2.12
C TYR A 234 26.84 -17.11 1.90
N PRO A 235 28.11 -16.90 1.50
CA PRO A 235 28.66 -15.58 1.24
C PRO A 235 28.35 -15.09 -0.19
N LEU A 236 27.14 -14.55 -0.42
CA LEU A 236 26.68 -14.10 -1.74
C LEU A 236 27.69 -13.13 -2.43
N VAL A 237 28.20 -12.15 -1.69
CA VAL A 237 29.07 -11.10 -2.24
C VAL A 237 30.38 -11.67 -2.78
N PRO A 238 31.13 -12.51 -2.04
CA PRO A 238 32.23 -13.30 -2.60
C PRO A 238 31.90 -14.07 -3.87
N PHE A 239 30.73 -14.72 -3.95
CA PHE A 239 30.35 -15.46 -5.15
C PHE A 239 30.08 -14.56 -6.35
N LEU A 240 29.44 -13.40 -6.15
CA LEU A 240 29.27 -12.40 -7.21
C LEU A 240 30.62 -11.87 -7.70
N CYS A 241 31.54 -11.57 -6.78
CA CYS A 241 32.87 -11.09 -7.14
C CYS A 241 33.68 -12.18 -7.86
N ALA A 242 33.62 -13.43 -7.39
CA ALA A 242 34.21 -14.58 -8.06
C ALA A 242 33.65 -14.79 -9.47
N ALA A 243 32.33 -14.68 -9.67
CA ALA A 243 31.69 -14.80 -10.97
C ALA A 243 32.16 -13.69 -11.95
N ALA A 244 32.45 -12.50 -11.44
CA ALA A 244 33.09 -11.42 -12.19
C ALA A 244 34.60 -11.59 -12.38
N GLY A 245 35.19 -12.70 -11.92
CA GLY A 245 36.62 -12.97 -12.00
C GLY A 245 37.47 -12.08 -11.08
N ARG A 246 36.91 -11.62 -9.96
CA ARG A 246 37.62 -10.82 -8.96
C ARG A 246 38.04 -11.72 -7.79
N PRO A 247 39.31 -11.66 -7.35
CA PRO A 247 39.79 -12.48 -6.25
C PRO A 247 39.12 -12.08 -4.94
N THR A 248 38.90 -13.09 -4.08
CA THR A 248 38.33 -12.88 -2.74
C THR A 248 39.38 -13.17 -1.66
N VAL A 249 39.44 -12.30 -0.65
CA VAL A 249 40.14 -12.53 0.61
C VAL A 249 39.09 -12.70 1.70
N ALA A 250 39.07 -13.82 2.41
CA ALA A 250 38.09 -14.04 3.46
C ALA A 250 38.67 -14.66 4.74
N VAL A 251 37.89 -14.66 5.81
CA VAL A 251 38.23 -15.36 7.05
C VAL A 251 38.15 -16.86 6.84
N ALA A 252 39.12 -17.62 7.38
CA ALA A 252 39.17 -19.07 7.21
C ALA A 252 37.97 -19.83 7.81
N GLU A 253 37.32 -19.27 8.84
CA GLU A 253 36.30 -19.95 9.62
C GLU A 253 34.99 -20.07 8.81
N GLY A 254 34.55 -21.31 8.54
CA GLY A 254 33.29 -21.62 7.86
C GLY A 254 33.36 -21.79 6.33
N LEU A 255 34.54 -21.69 5.71
CA LEU A 255 34.72 -21.81 4.25
C LEU A 255 35.28 -23.16 3.78
N GLU A 256 35.49 -24.11 4.69
CA GLU A 256 36.12 -25.42 4.41
C GLU A 256 35.39 -26.25 3.34
N LEU A 257 34.09 -25.98 3.15
CA LEU A 257 33.23 -26.64 2.15
C LEU A 257 32.60 -25.63 1.19
N SER A 258 33.18 -24.43 1.06
CA SER A 258 32.82 -23.43 0.06
C SER A 258 33.29 -23.87 -1.33
N PRO A 259 32.58 -23.51 -2.42
CA PRO A 259 33.12 -23.60 -3.77
C PRO A 259 34.46 -22.86 -3.91
N LEU A 260 34.64 -21.77 -3.15
CA LEU A 260 35.90 -21.04 -3.08
C LEU A 260 36.86 -21.72 -2.12
N ARG A 261 37.98 -22.24 -2.65
CA ARG A 261 38.99 -23.00 -1.90
C ARG A 261 40.17 -22.13 -1.47
N PRO A 262 40.54 -22.12 -0.18
CA PRO A 262 41.74 -21.43 0.31
C PRO A 262 43.00 -21.82 -0.45
N GLY A 263 43.73 -20.84 -0.96
CA GLY A 263 44.98 -21.03 -1.70
C GLY A 263 44.82 -21.39 -3.19
N GLU A 264 43.63 -21.79 -3.62
CA GLU A 264 43.34 -22.12 -5.03
C GLU A 264 42.55 -20.99 -5.70
N SER A 265 41.44 -20.58 -5.10
CA SER A 265 40.50 -19.61 -5.69
C SER A 265 40.14 -18.46 -4.75
N MET A 266 40.72 -18.44 -3.56
CA MET A 266 40.61 -17.35 -2.59
C MET A 266 41.78 -17.36 -1.62
N ILE A 267 42.06 -16.22 -0.99
CA ILE A 267 43.05 -16.13 0.09
C ILE A 267 42.34 -16.13 1.44
N THR A 268 42.80 -16.95 2.37
CA THR A 268 42.33 -16.89 3.76
C THR A 268 43.22 -15.99 4.60
N ALA A 269 42.59 -15.11 5.37
CA ALA A 269 43.27 -14.23 6.31
C ALA A 269 42.73 -14.45 7.74
N GLU A 270 43.62 -14.50 8.73
CA GLU A 270 43.21 -14.50 10.13
C GLU A 270 42.85 -13.07 10.55
N LEU A 271 41.55 -12.77 10.74
CA LEU A 271 41.10 -11.45 11.20
C LEU A 271 41.69 -11.05 12.56
N ARG A 272 42.01 -12.03 13.43
CA ARG A 272 42.73 -11.78 14.69
C ARG A 272 44.15 -11.24 14.50
N ARG A 273 44.65 -11.22 13.26
CA ARG A 273 45.94 -10.64 12.85
C ARG A 273 45.74 -9.62 11.72
N PRO A 274 45.01 -8.50 11.97
CA PRO A 274 44.58 -7.59 10.92
C PRO A 274 45.77 -6.95 10.17
N LYS A 275 46.91 -6.75 10.84
CA LYS A 275 48.15 -6.28 10.21
C LYS A 275 48.71 -7.26 9.17
N GLN A 276 48.61 -8.56 9.43
CA GLN A 276 49.07 -9.61 8.51
C GLN A 276 48.07 -9.74 7.34
N ALA A 277 46.78 -9.74 7.64
CA ALA A 277 45.71 -9.74 6.63
C ALA A 277 45.87 -8.56 5.67
N ALA A 278 45.99 -7.33 6.18
CA ALA A 278 46.19 -6.13 5.36
C ALA A 278 47.51 -6.19 4.56
N ARG A 279 48.51 -6.99 4.98
CA ARG A 279 49.77 -7.10 4.25
C ARG A 279 49.58 -8.03 3.07
N ALA A 280 48.98 -9.19 3.29
CA ALA A 280 48.62 -10.13 2.24
C ALA A 280 47.71 -9.48 1.18
N ILE A 281 46.75 -8.64 1.61
CA ILE A 281 45.89 -7.87 0.69
C ILE A 281 46.71 -6.86 -0.12
N ALA A 282 47.60 -6.09 0.53
CA ALA A 282 48.44 -5.13 -0.18
C ALA A 282 49.43 -5.82 -1.15
N ASP A 283 49.99 -6.96 -0.77
CA ASP A 283 50.86 -7.77 -1.62
C ASP A 283 50.07 -8.28 -2.84
N LEU A 284 48.84 -8.77 -2.64
CA LEU A 284 47.95 -9.17 -3.74
C LEU A 284 47.57 -7.99 -4.66
N LEU A 285 47.35 -6.79 -4.12
CA LEU A 285 47.09 -5.59 -4.93
C LEU A 285 48.30 -5.12 -5.73
N ASN A 286 49.51 -5.53 -5.35
CA ASN A 286 50.72 -5.29 -6.14
C ASN A 286 50.96 -6.32 -7.23
N ASP A 287 50.36 -7.50 -7.12
CA ASP A 287 50.56 -8.62 -8.04
C ASP A 287 49.35 -8.81 -8.96
N ALA A 288 49.37 -8.16 -10.13
CA ALA A 288 48.29 -8.23 -11.11
C ALA A 288 48.10 -9.65 -11.68
N GLU A 289 49.18 -10.41 -11.84
CA GLU A 289 49.15 -11.77 -12.35
C GLU A 289 48.51 -12.72 -11.33
N ALA A 290 48.89 -12.61 -10.06
CA ALA A 290 48.26 -13.37 -8.98
C ALA A 290 46.77 -13.03 -8.84
N ARG A 291 46.38 -11.76 -8.99
CA ARG A 291 44.95 -11.38 -8.99
C ARG A 291 44.18 -11.99 -10.15
N ALA A 292 44.72 -11.91 -11.36
CA ALA A 292 44.07 -12.47 -12.55
C ALA A 292 43.94 -14.00 -12.43
N SER A 293 45.00 -14.67 -11.97
CA SER A 293 45.02 -16.12 -11.74
C SER A 293 44.00 -16.55 -10.69
N LEU A 294 44.00 -15.91 -9.51
CA LEU A 294 43.02 -16.19 -8.44
C LEU A 294 41.60 -15.85 -8.88
N GLY A 295 41.40 -14.75 -9.62
CA GLY A 295 40.11 -14.36 -10.17
C GLY A 295 39.56 -15.36 -11.18
N ALA A 296 40.40 -15.86 -12.08
CA ALA A 296 40.03 -16.92 -13.04
C ALA A 296 39.68 -18.23 -12.32
N ALA A 297 40.46 -18.63 -11.32
CA ALA A 297 40.18 -19.79 -10.49
C ALA A 297 38.85 -19.62 -9.72
N ALA A 298 38.60 -18.45 -9.14
CA ALA A 298 37.35 -18.10 -8.45
C ALA A 298 36.14 -18.19 -9.39
N ARG A 299 36.25 -17.63 -10.59
CA ARG A 299 35.20 -17.69 -11.62
C ARG A 299 34.88 -19.12 -12.01
N SER A 300 35.91 -19.94 -12.25
CA SER A 300 35.73 -21.35 -12.56
C SER A 300 35.05 -22.10 -11.42
N ALA A 301 35.38 -21.78 -10.16
CA ALA A 301 34.83 -22.44 -8.98
C ALA A 301 33.32 -22.18 -8.79
N VAL A 302 32.83 -21.00 -9.19
CA VAL A 302 31.41 -20.62 -9.06
C VAL A 302 30.62 -20.75 -10.37
N ALA A 303 31.25 -21.19 -11.47
CA ALA A 303 30.61 -21.25 -12.79
C ALA A 303 29.34 -22.12 -12.84
N ALA A 304 29.26 -23.15 -11.98
CA ALA A 304 28.09 -24.03 -11.87
C ALA A 304 26.94 -23.43 -11.01
N MET A 305 27.18 -22.32 -10.31
CA MET A 305 26.19 -21.71 -9.42
C MET A 305 25.24 -20.79 -10.21
N THR A 306 24.37 -21.35 -11.02
CA THR A 306 23.38 -20.54 -11.78
C THR A 306 22.05 -20.47 -11.05
N TRP A 307 21.24 -19.44 -11.33
CA TRP A 307 19.89 -19.36 -10.78
C TRP A 307 18.99 -20.48 -11.29
N GLU A 308 19.24 -20.96 -12.52
CA GLU A 308 18.56 -22.10 -13.11
C GLU A 308 18.86 -23.39 -12.34
N ALA A 309 20.13 -23.61 -11.95
CA ALA A 309 20.52 -24.76 -11.15
C ALA A 309 19.91 -24.68 -9.74
N ALA A 310 19.90 -23.49 -9.12
CA ALA A 310 19.27 -23.25 -7.83
C ALA A 310 17.76 -23.53 -7.88
N ALA A 311 17.07 -23.02 -8.91
CA ALA A 311 15.63 -23.24 -9.11
C ALA A 311 15.31 -24.72 -9.34
N GLN A 312 16.10 -25.42 -10.16
CA GLN A 312 15.94 -26.86 -10.37
C GLN A 312 16.11 -27.66 -9.07
N ALA A 313 17.18 -27.40 -8.29
CA ALA A 313 17.41 -28.08 -7.02
C ALA A 313 16.27 -27.84 -6.02
N LEU A 314 15.68 -26.64 -6.05
CA LEU A 314 14.54 -26.28 -5.23
C LEU A 314 13.24 -26.97 -5.70
N GLU A 315 13.00 -27.04 -7.01
CA GLU A 315 11.87 -27.79 -7.58
C GLU A 315 11.90 -29.26 -7.17
N GLU A 316 13.08 -29.90 -7.22
CA GLU A 316 13.23 -31.27 -6.73
C GLU A 316 12.95 -31.38 -5.21
N ALA A 317 13.34 -30.37 -4.42
CA ALA A 317 13.01 -30.32 -3.00
C ALA A 317 11.50 -30.12 -2.77
N PHE A 318 10.83 -29.34 -3.64
CA PHE A 318 9.38 -29.14 -3.61
C PHE A 318 8.63 -30.42 -3.95
N GLU A 319 9.04 -31.13 -4.99
CA GLU A 319 8.46 -32.42 -5.35
C GLU A 319 8.56 -33.40 -4.18
N ARG A 320 9.74 -33.52 -3.55
CA ARG A 320 9.92 -34.34 -2.34
C ARG A 320 9.05 -33.89 -1.17
N ALA A 321 8.91 -32.58 -0.96
CA ALA A 321 8.04 -32.04 0.09
C ALA A 321 6.58 -32.40 -0.18
N THR A 322 6.13 -32.26 -1.43
CA THR A 322 4.77 -32.60 -1.83
C THR A 322 4.50 -34.10 -1.76
N ASP A 323 5.44 -34.96 -2.20
CA ASP A 323 5.30 -36.41 -2.12
C ASP A 323 5.28 -36.90 -0.68
N ARG A 324 6.12 -36.34 0.21
CA ARG A 324 6.06 -36.61 1.65
C ARG A 324 4.71 -36.21 2.24
N SER A 325 4.17 -35.05 1.85
CA SER A 325 2.85 -34.58 2.29
C SER A 325 1.69 -35.42 1.75
N ARG A 326 1.86 -36.05 0.58
CA ARG A 326 0.89 -36.97 -0.03
C ARG A 326 0.98 -38.37 0.59
N GLY A 327 2.19 -38.86 0.89
CA GLY A 327 2.42 -40.15 1.53
C GLY A 327 1.91 -40.21 2.97
N THR A 328 1.95 -39.09 3.71
CA THR A 328 1.30 -38.96 5.02
C THR A 328 -0.23 -38.78 4.93
N ARG A 329 -0.76 -38.53 3.72
CA ARG A 329 -2.20 -38.52 3.40
C ARG A 329 -2.62 -39.85 2.75
N GLY A 330 -2.33 -40.98 3.40
CA GLY A 330 -3.01 -42.23 3.05
C GLY A 330 -4.55 -42.03 3.11
N PRO A 331 -5.34 -42.78 2.33
CA PRO A 331 -6.81 -42.70 2.34
C PRO A 331 -7.45 -43.29 3.61
N GLU A 332 -6.74 -43.24 4.73
CA GLU A 332 -7.24 -43.69 6.02
C GLU A 332 -8.31 -42.69 6.46
N ALA A 333 -9.56 -43.18 6.54
CA ALA A 333 -10.68 -42.40 7.04
C ALA A 333 -10.25 -41.76 8.34
N GLN A 334 -10.21 -40.42 8.37
CA GLN A 334 -9.89 -39.68 9.59
C GLN A 334 -10.75 -40.27 10.71
N PRO A 335 -10.16 -40.63 11.85
CA PRO A 335 -10.97 -41.05 12.98
C PRO A 335 -11.95 -39.90 13.26
N VAL A 336 -13.25 -40.21 13.20
CA VAL A 336 -14.32 -39.19 13.25
C VAL A 336 -14.57 -38.77 14.69
N GLU A 337 -14.17 -39.61 15.65
CA GLU A 337 -14.41 -39.43 17.08
C GLU A 337 -13.29 -40.00 17.95
N ALA A 338 -12.86 -39.23 18.94
CA ALA A 338 -12.05 -39.67 20.08
C ALA A 338 -12.87 -39.51 21.36
N SER A 339 -12.88 -40.50 22.26
CA SER A 339 -13.71 -40.44 23.46
C SER A 339 -13.08 -41.13 24.66
N VAL A 340 -13.48 -40.72 25.86
CA VAL A 340 -13.23 -41.46 27.09
C VAL A 340 -14.53 -41.63 27.87
N GLU A 341 -14.86 -42.87 28.24
CA GLU A 341 -15.89 -43.15 29.23
C GLU A 341 -15.22 -43.26 30.59
N LEU A 342 -15.62 -42.38 31.52
CA LEU A 342 -14.97 -42.17 32.80
C LEU A 342 -15.65 -43.00 33.89
N GLY A 343 -14.87 -43.67 34.75
CA GLY A 343 -15.42 -44.54 35.79
C GLY A 343 -14.38 -45.10 36.74
N ALA A 344 -14.61 -46.32 37.27
CA ALA A 344 -13.61 -47.03 38.08
C ALA A 344 -12.41 -47.49 37.23
N VAL A 345 -12.66 -47.79 35.95
CA VAL A 345 -11.65 -48.01 34.92
C VAL A 345 -12.07 -47.17 33.72
N ASP A 346 -11.23 -46.23 33.32
CA ASP A 346 -11.51 -45.38 32.17
C ASP A 346 -11.42 -46.20 30.86
N VAL A 347 -12.40 -46.04 29.97
CA VAL A 347 -12.41 -46.70 28.65
C VAL A 347 -12.01 -45.68 27.59
N GLU A 348 -10.74 -45.68 27.26
CA GLU A 348 -10.11 -44.73 26.34
C GLU A 348 -10.27 -45.17 24.87
N ARG A 349 -10.67 -44.24 24.00
CA ARG A 349 -10.77 -44.41 22.54
C ARG A 349 -10.14 -43.20 21.85
N GLY A 350 -8.81 -43.07 21.91
CA GLY A 350 -8.08 -41.94 21.34
C GLY A 350 -8.11 -40.65 22.18
N LEU A 351 -8.84 -40.65 23.30
CA LEU A 351 -8.82 -39.61 24.33
C LEU A 351 -8.58 -40.29 25.68
N SER A 352 -7.68 -39.72 26.47
CA SER A 352 -7.28 -40.21 27.80
C SER A 352 -7.44 -39.08 28.81
N VAL A 353 -7.78 -39.41 30.05
CA VAL A 353 -7.78 -38.45 31.16
C VAL A 353 -6.48 -38.60 31.95
N VAL A 354 -5.78 -37.50 32.21
CA VAL A 354 -4.47 -37.53 32.87
C VAL A 354 -4.50 -36.88 34.26
N ASP A 355 -3.75 -37.47 35.18
CA ASP A 355 -3.59 -36.95 36.53
C ASP A 355 -2.55 -35.84 36.55
N SER A 356 -2.93 -34.71 37.15
CA SER A 356 -2.07 -33.56 37.41
C SER A 356 -2.07 -33.25 38.93
N PRO A 357 -1.01 -32.64 39.49
CA PRO A 357 -0.97 -32.29 40.92
C PRO A 357 -2.11 -31.39 41.43
N ASP A 358 -2.82 -30.71 40.52
CA ASP A 358 -3.98 -29.85 40.82
C ASP A 358 -5.33 -30.50 40.51
N SER A 359 -5.36 -31.68 39.90
CA SER A 359 -6.57 -32.49 39.72
C SER A 359 -6.73 -33.49 40.86
N ARG A 360 -7.92 -33.54 41.48
CA ARG A 360 -8.31 -34.64 42.36
C ARG A 360 -9.58 -35.28 41.84
N ARG A 361 -9.41 -36.46 41.25
CA ARG A 361 -10.48 -37.24 40.65
C ARG A 361 -10.64 -38.56 41.39
N GLU A 362 -11.87 -38.95 41.64
CA GLU A 362 -12.23 -40.20 42.31
C GLU A 362 -13.35 -40.88 41.51
N PRO A 363 -13.28 -42.20 41.26
CA PRO A 363 -14.42 -42.94 40.72
C PRO A 363 -15.64 -42.77 41.62
N ALA A 364 -16.81 -42.55 41.02
CA ALA A 364 -18.06 -42.39 41.75
C ALA A 364 -19.23 -43.06 41.02
N GLN A 365 -20.32 -43.29 41.76
CA GLN A 365 -21.59 -43.76 41.21
C GLN A 365 -22.69 -42.76 41.58
N ILE A 366 -23.28 -42.10 40.59
CA ILE A 366 -24.35 -41.13 40.79
C ILE A 366 -25.42 -41.30 39.71
N GLY A 367 -26.71 -41.14 40.08
CA GLY A 367 -27.82 -41.41 39.17
C GLY A 367 -27.81 -42.84 38.59
N GLY A 368 -27.31 -43.81 39.35
CA GLY A 368 -27.21 -45.22 38.93
C GLY A 368 -26.11 -45.53 37.91
N THR A 369 -25.24 -44.57 37.59
CA THR A 369 -24.21 -44.72 36.55
C THR A 369 -22.81 -44.47 37.11
N GLU A 370 -21.82 -45.23 36.66
CA GLU A 370 -20.40 -44.97 36.99
C GLU A 370 -19.91 -43.71 36.29
N CYS A 371 -19.07 -42.95 36.98
CA CYS A 371 -18.58 -41.66 36.53
C CYS A 371 -17.30 -41.26 37.28
N LEU A 372 -16.76 -40.10 36.93
CA LEU A 372 -15.67 -39.42 37.61
C LEU A 372 -16.19 -38.26 38.45
N ARG A 373 -15.88 -38.26 39.74
CA ARG A 373 -16.11 -37.13 40.64
C ARG A 373 -14.86 -36.26 40.68
N LEU A 374 -15.00 -35.00 40.31
CA LEU A 374 -13.97 -33.98 40.45
C LEU A 374 -14.20 -33.23 41.74
N SER A 375 -13.23 -33.29 42.64
CA SER A 375 -13.26 -32.62 43.93
C SER A 375 -12.19 -31.55 44.00
N ARG A 376 -12.41 -30.58 44.90
CA ARG A 376 -11.51 -29.43 45.05
C ARG A 376 -10.15 -29.86 45.61
N THR A 377 -9.08 -29.30 45.08
CA THR A 377 -7.75 -29.39 45.69
C THR A 377 -7.45 -28.14 46.52
N PRO A 378 -6.48 -28.17 47.45
CA PRO A 378 -6.07 -26.97 48.16
C PRO A 378 -5.53 -25.85 47.26
N ARG A 379 -5.11 -26.19 46.02
CA ARG A 379 -4.45 -25.27 45.09
C ARG A 379 -5.35 -24.80 43.94
N ALA A 380 -6.40 -25.56 43.59
CA ALA A 380 -7.25 -25.27 42.45
C ALA A 380 -8.70 -25.74 42.67
N GLY A 381 -9.63 -25.22 41.84
CA GLY A 381 -10.97 -25.77 41.71
C GLY A 381 -10.96 -27.20 41.15
N PRO A 382 -12.09 -27.91 41.17
CA PRO A 382 -12.22 -29.20 40.50
C PRO A 382 -11.82 -29.10 39.01
N VAL A 383 -10.82 -29.88 38.61
CA VAL A 383 -10.26 -29.86 37.25
C VAL A 383 -9.93 -31.28 36.76
N ALA A 384 -10.18 -31.55 35.48
CA ALA A 384 -9.75 -32.78 34.79
C ALA A 384 -9.06 -32.44 33.48
N TYR A 385 -7.92 -33.08 33.23
CA TYR A 385 -7.09 -32.87 32.04
C TYR A 385 -7.28 -34.01 31.05
N PHE A 386 -7.40 -33.67 29.77
CA PHE A 386 -7.62 -34.65 28.71
C PHE A 386 -6.49 -34.57 27.71
N VAL A 387 -5.96 -35.72 27.32
CA VAL A 387 -4.89 -35.88 26.33
C VAL A 387 -5.42 -36.66 25.15
N LEU A 388 -5.20 -36.12 23.96
CA LEU A 388 -5.48 -36.78 22.71
C LEU A 388 -4.32 -37.71 22.32
N ALA A 389 -4.68 -38.83 21.71
CA ALA A 389 -3.73 -39.68 21.03
C ALA A 389 -3.06 -38.89 19.87
N GLU A 390 -1.80 -39.21 19.56
CA GLU A 390 -0.96 -38.39 18.69
C GLU A 390 -1.54 -38.21 17.28
N GLU A 391 -2.32 -39.18 16.80
CA GLU A 391 -3.04 -39.12 15.52
C GLU A 391 -4.07 -37.97 15.43
N TRP A 392 -4.52 -37.44 16.57
CA TRP A 392 -5.47 -36.31 16.70
C TRP A 392 -4.79 -34.96 16.92
N GLY A 393 -3.51 -34.90 17.26
CA GLY A 393 -2.77 -33.68 17.63
C GLY A 393 -2.36 -32.79 16.44
N ARG A 394 -3.20 -32.69 15.39
CA ARG A 394 -2.86 -31.90 14.20
C ARG A 394 -3.24 -30.42 14.41
N PRO A 395 -2.29 -29.47 14.25
CA PRO A 395 -2.60 -28.04 14.28
C PRO A 395 -3.69 -27.68 13.27
N GLY A 396 -4.69 -26.90 13.70
CA GLY A 396 -5.77 -26.41 12.84
C GLY A 396 -7.02 -27.30 12.78
N LEU A 397 -7.11 -28.35 13.59
CA LEU A 397 -8.39 -29.01 13.88
C LEU A 397 -9.35 -28.02 14.55
N GLN A 398 -10.62 -28.04 14.14
CA GLN A 398 -11.71 -27.26 14.74
C GLN A 398 -12.77 -28.21 15.33
N PRO A 399 -12.42 -28.97 16.40
CA PRO A 399 -13.28 -30.02 16.87
C PRO A 399 -14.41 -29.51 17.76
N TYR A 400 -15.38 -30.39 17.95
CA TYR A 400 -16.44 -30.27 18.93
C TYR A 400 -16.15 -31.22 20.10
N VAL A 401 -16.09 -30.69 21.32
CA VAL A 401 -15.98 -31.49 22.55
C VAL A 401 -17.37 -31.58 23.19
N THR A 402 -17.89 -32.79 23.34
CA THR A 402 -19.12 -33.07 24.07
C THR A 402 -18.78 -33.66 25.43
N VAL A 403 -19.36 -33.10 26.48
CA VAL A 403 -19.19 -33.55 27.87
C VAL A 403 -20.55 -33.98 28.41
N GLU A 404 -20.66 -35.23 28.85
CA GLU A 404 -21.79 -35.74 29.61
C GLU A 404 -21.54 -35.57 31.11
N TYR A 405 -22.40 -34.82 31.79
CA TYR A 405 -22.26 -34.40 33.19
C TYR A 405 -23.54 -34.63 33.99
N PHE A 406 -23.43 -34.80 35.31
CA PHE A 406 -24.60 -34.92 36.19
C PHE A 406 -25.00 -33.53 36.71
N ASP A 407 -26.23 -33.12 36.43
CA ASP A 407 -26.74 -31.78 36.72
C ASP A 407 -27.17 -31.64 38.21
N LEU A 408 -26.18 -31.54 39.08
CA LEU A 408 -26.32 -31.40 40.54
C LEU A 408 -25.75 -30.07 41.03
N GLY A 409 -26.49 -29.41 41.93
CA GLY A 409 -26.09 -28.15 42.57
C GLY A 409 -26.01 -26.95 41.62
N GLU A 410 -25.43 -25.85 42.10
CA GLU A 410 -25.23 -24.60 41.35
C GLU A 410 -23.77 -24.44 40.89
N VAL A 411 -23.20 -25.51 40.31
CA VAL A 411 -21.84 -25.50 39.77
C VAL A 411 -21.83 -24.90 38.37
N GLU A 412 -20.88 -24.01 38.13
CA GLU A 412 -20.54 -23.38 36.86
C GLU A 412 -19.17 -23.90 36.40
N TRP A 413 -19.09 -24.43 35.19
CA TRP A 413 -17.87 -25.06 34.66
C TRP A 413 -17.70 -24.82 33.17
N CYS A 414 -16.46 -24.81 32.68
CA CYS A 414 -16.14 -24.59 31.27
C CYS A 414 -15.05 -25.56 30.78
N LEU A 415 -14.75 -25.51 29.48
CA LEU A 415 -13.50 -26.05 28.95
C LEU A 415 -12.45 -24.96 28.87
N GLU A 416 -11.20 -25.34 29.11
CA GLU A 416 -10.04 -24.49 28.87
C GLU A 416 -9.05 -25.22 27.96
N TYR A 417 -8.47 -24.52 27.00
CA TYR A 417 -7.53 -25.09 26.02
C TYR A 417 -6.48 -24.06 25.57
N ASP A 418 -5.41 -24.52 24.93
CA ASP A 418 -4.40 -23.63 24.35
C ASP A 418 -4.78 -23.24 22.92
N PRO A 419 -4.91 -21.93 22.62
CA PRO A 419 -5.21 -21.47 21.27
C PRO A 419 -3.94 -21.44 20.39
N VAL A 420 -4.12 -21.55 19.07
CA VAL A 420 -3.10 -21.24 18.07
C VAL A 420 -2.74 -19.76 18.19
N ARG A 421 -1.51 -19.45 18.61
CA ARG A 421 -1.05 -18.08 18.83
C ARG A 421 -0.51 -17.45 17.55
N LEU A 422 -0.93 -16.22 17.27
CA LEU A 422 -0.24 -15.37 16.30
C LEU A 422 1.08 -14.84 16.89
N PRO A 423 2.15 -14.73 16.10
CA PRO A 423 3.39 -14.08 16.53
C PRO A 423 3.10 -12.68 17.09
N GLY A 424 3.48 -12.43 18.35
CA GLY A 424 3.27 -11.15 19.04
C GLY A 424 2.17 -11.13 20.09
N ASP A 425 1.29 -12.14 20.16
CA ASP A 425 0.33 -12.23 21.27
C ASP A 425 1.05 -12.66 22.56
N ARG A 426 1.21 -11.72 23.49
CA ARG A 426 1.88 -11.92 24.78
C ARG A 426 0.98 -12.61 25.82
N ARG A 427 -0.29 -12.94 25.50
CA ARG A 427 -1.18 -13.62 26.44
C ARG A 427 -0.64 -15.01 26.79
N SER A 428 -0.18 -15.15 28.03
CA SER A 428 0.15 -16.43 28.64
C SER A 428 -1.07 -16.94 29.42
N GLY A 429 -1.97 -17.66 28.75
CA GLY A 429 -3.13 -18.24 29.41
C GLY A 429 -3.99 -19.10 28.49
N PHE A 430 -4.73 -20.03 29.10
CA PHE A 430 -5.73 -20.85 28.44
C PHE A 430 -6.91 -19.99 27.96
N VAL A 431 -7.58 -20.42 26.89
CA VAL A 431 -8.86 -19.86 26.45
C VAL A 431 -9.97 -20.68 27.10
N ALA A 432 -10.83 -20.00 27.87
CA ALA A 432 -12.03 -20.60 28.45
C ALA A 432 -13.20 -20.51 27.47
N THR A 433 -13.95 -21.60 27.31
CA THR A 433 -15.25 -21.60 26.63
C THR A 433 -16.31 -20.92 27.53
N PRO A 434 -17.52 -20.61 27.03
CA PRO A 434 -18.63 -20.26 27.90
C PRO A 434 -18.86 -21.36 28.92
N ALA A 435 -19.25 -20.93 30.12
CA ALA A 435 -19.52 -21.86 31.18
C ALA A 435 -20.92 -22.46 31.04
N VAL A 436 -21.04 -23.72 31.44
CA VAL A 436 -22.28 -24.41 31.71
C VAL A 436 -22.64 -24.13 33.16
N ARG A 437 -23.87 -23.69 33.42
CA ARG A 437 -24.41 -23.61 34.78
C ARG A 437 -25.34 -24.78 35.02
N ASN A 438 -25.06 -25.54 36.08
CA ASN A 438 -25.95 -26.60 36.53
C ASN A 438 -27.26 -25.98 37.03
N GLY A 439 -28.38 -26.57 36.60
CA GLY A 439 -29.74 -26.22 37.00
C GLY A 439 -30.28 -27.11 38.13
N ASN A 440 -29.44 -28.00 38.67
CA ASN A 440 -29.78 -28.94 39.73
C ASN A 440 -30.97 -29.85 39.37
N THR A 441 -31.05 -30.33 38.13
CA THR A 441 -32.15 -31.20 37.70
C THR A 441 -32.01 -32.67 38.10
N LEU A 442 -30.88 -33.05 38.72
CA LEU A 442 -30.58 -34.40 39.18
C LEU A 442 -30.63 -35.46 38.06
N ALA A 443 -30.29 -35.03 36.84
CA ALA A 443 -30.27 -35.86 35.65
C ALA A 443 -28.94 -35.71 34.90
N TRP A 444 -28.56 -36.74 34.15
CA TRP A 444 -27.44 -36.67 33.21
C TRP A 444 -27.81 -35.73 32.05
N ARG A 445 -26.90 -34.81 31.73
CA ARG A 445 -27.02 -33.85 30.64
C ARG A 445 -25.78 -33.84 29.79
N ARG A 446 -25.88 -33.27 28.60
CA ARG A 446 -24.75 -33.09 27.67
C ARG A 446 -24.59 -31.62 27.35
N ALA A 447 -23.34 -31.20 27.21
CA ALA A 447 -22.98 -29.89 26.68
C ALA A 447 -21.89 -30.08 25.63
N ALA A 448 -22.02 -29.39 24.50
CA ALA A 448 -21.01 -29.41 23.45
C ALA A 448 -20.31 -28.05 23.34
N PHE A 449 -19.03 -28.07 22.97
CA PHE A 449 -18.18 -26.90 22.83
C PHE A 449 -17.44 -26.98 21.50
N HIS A 450 -17.40 -25.88 20.75
CA HIS A 450 -16.57 -25.77 19.56
C HIS A 450 -15.24 -25.10 19.92
N LEU A 451 -14.11 -25.72 19.54
CA LEU A 451 -12.75 -25.26 19.81
C LEU A 451 -12.07 -24.84 18.48
N PRO A 452 -12.35 -23.64 17.95
CA PRO A 452 -11.99 -23.29 16.57
C PRO A 452 -10.49 -23.06 16.32
N ASP A 453 -9.71 -22.93 17.38
CA ASP A 453 -8.31 -22.53 17.35
C ASP A 453 -7.46 -23.36 18.31
N CYS A 454 -7.85 -24.59 18.66
CA CYS A 454 -7.06 -25.41 19.59
C CYS A 454 -5.72 -25.89 19.01
N LEU A 455 -4.68 -25.91 19.86
CA LEU A 455 -3.32 -26.29 19.48
C LEU A 455 -2.96 -27.76 19.79
N PHE A 456 -3.62 -28.38 20.78
CA PHE A 456 -3.42 -29.79 21.21
C PHE A 456 -1.95 -30.25 21.26
N GLN A 457 -1.14 -29.51 22.02
CA GLN A 457 0.29 -29.77 22.21
C GLN A 457 0.65 -30.13 23.66
N ARG A 458 -0.33 -30.61 24.43
CA ARG A 458 -0.15 -30.97 25.85
C ARG A 458 0.38 -29.85 26.73
N THR A 459 0.12 -28.60 26.34
CA THR A 459 0.58 -27.40 27.05
C THR A 459 -0.39 -26.97 28.16
N CYS A 460 -1.56 -27.61 28.27
CA CYS A 460 -2.54 -27.37 29.32
C CYS A 460 -2.25 -28.25 30.54
N ASN A 461 -1.12 -27.98 31.23
CA ASN A 461 -0.60 -28.79 32.33
C ASN A 461 -0.59 -30.30 32.00
N LEU A 462 0.09 -30.65 30.90
CA LEU A 462 0.16 -32.01 30.33
C LEU A 462 -1.09 -32.48 29.57
N GLY A 463 -2.22 -31.76 29.68
CA GLY A 463 -3.42 -31.96 28.88
C GLY A 463 -3.43 -31.14 27.58
N ASP A 464 -4.22 -31.59 26.61
CA ASP A 464 -4.56 -30.85 25.38
C ASP A 464 -5.70 -29.86 25.60
N PHE A 465 -6.63 -30.21 26.50
CA PHE A 465 -7.64 -29.32 27.08
C PHE A 465 -8.02 -29.82 28.48
N ARG A 466 -8.77 -29.01 29.23
CA ARG A 466 -9.28 -29.37 30.56
C ARG A 466 -10.73 -28.95 30.78
N VAL A 467 -11.44 -29.70 31.62
CA VAL A 467 -12.73 -29.27 32.20
C VAL A 467 -12.43 -28.60 33.53
N HIS A 468 -12.88 -27.35 33.73
CA HIS A 468 -12.61 -26.55 34.92
C HIS A 468 -13.89 -26.02 35.56
N ALA A 469 -14.15 -26.37 36.82
CA ALA A 469 -15.28 -25.85 37.58
C ALA A 469 -14.92 -24.50 38.25
N LEU A 470 -15.57 -23.42 37.81
CA LEU A 470 -15.24 -22.03 38.11
C LEU A 470 -15.68 -21.60 39.52
N ASN A 471 -16.83 -22.07 39.99
CA ASN A 471 -17.45 -21.60 41.23
C ASN A 471 -17.91 -22.74 42.16
N ALA A 472 -17.28 -23.92 42.05
CA ALA A 472 -17.80 -25.15 42.63
C ALA A 472 -18.11 -25.14 44.14
N GLY A 473 -17.62 -24.17 44.91
CA GLY A 473 -17.84 -24.12 46.36
C GLY A 473 -17.37 -25.43 47.02
N ASP A 474 -18.26 -26.05 47.81
CA ASP A 474 -18.11 -27.42 48.35
C ASP A 474 -18.84 -28.49 47.51
N THR A 475 -19.36 -28.12 46.34
CA THR A 475 -20.10 -29.01 45.44
C THR A 475 -19.16 -29.61 44.40
N ASP A 476 -19.18 -30.93 44.25
CA ASP A 476 -18.36 -31.62 43.25
C ASP A 476 -18.98 -31.59 41.85
N LEU A 477 -18.14 -31.73 40.83
CA LEU A 477 -18.57 -31.91 39.43
C LEU A 477 -18.43 -33.39 39.05
N TYR A 478 -19.47 -33.96 38.44
CA TYR A 478 -19.50 -35.37 38.04
C TYR A 478 -19.54 -35.48 36.51
N LEU A 479 -18.55 -36.17 35.93
CA LEU A 479 -18.38 -36.35 34.49
C LEU A 479 -18.46 -37.84 34.13
N ARG A 480 -19.17 -38.20 33.06
CA ARG A 480 -19.29 -39.59 32.61
C ARG A 480 -18.60 -39.85 31.29
N THR A 481 -18.79 -39.01 30.29
CA THR A 481 -18.17 -39.20 28.98
C THR A 481 -17.66 -37.88 28.47
N VAL A 482 -16.46 -37.90 27.91
CA VAL A 482 -15.91 -36.78 27.13
C VAL A 482 -15.59 -37.30 25.75
N ALA A 483 -16.19 -36.69 24.74
CA ALA A 483 -16.01 -37.06 23.34
C ALA A 483 -15.57 -35.83 22.54
N LEU A 484 -14.63 -36.04 21.62
CA LEU A 484 -14.14 -35.07 20.67
C LEU A 484 -14.47 -35.56 19.26
N GLN A 485 -15.16 -34.74 18.48
CA GLN A 485 -15.62 -35.06 17.13
C GLN A 485 -15.24 -33.95 16.16
N THR A 486 -14.94 -34.28 14.90
CA THR A 486 -14.65 -33.27 13.85
C THR A 486 -15.92 -32.72 13.19
N THR A 487 -17.07 -33.36 13.43
CA THR A 487 -18.38 -32.93 12.94
C THR A 487 -19.22 -32.32 14.05
N LYS A 488 -20.08 -31.35 13.71
CA LYS A 488 -21.03 -30.73 14.65
C LYS A 488 -21.89 -31.82 15.31
N PRO A 489 -22.04 -31.83 16.64
CA PRO A 489 -22.84 -32.83 17.33
C PRO A 489 -24.32 -32.71 16.96
N PRO A 490 -25.13 -33.76 17.21
CA PRO A 490 -26.57 -33.73 16.96
C PRO A 490 -27.25 -32.53 17.63
N ALA A 491 -28.28 -31.97 16.99
CA ALA A 491 -28.99 -30.76 17.44
C ALA A 491 -29.60 -30.85 18.85
N GLU A 492 -29.78 -32.06 19.39
CA GLU A 492 -30.28 -32.31 20.74
C GLU A 492 -29.27 -31.99 21.84
N VAL A 493 -27.98 -31.85 21.51
CA VAL A 493 -26.93 -31.45 22.45
C VAL A 493 -26.75 -29.92 22.36
N PRO A 494 -27.00 -29.16 23.44
CA PRO A 494 -26.76 -27.73 23.45
C PRO A 494 -25.31 -27.41 23.09
N LEU A 495 -25.10 -26.79 21.93
CA LEU A 495 -23.80 -26.32 21.48
C LEU A 495 -23.53 -24.96 22.11
N LEU A 496 -22.72 -24.95 23.16
CA LEU A 496 -22.40 -23.77 23.92
C LEU A 496 -21.33 -22.96 23.20
N GLY A 497 -21.69 -21.71 22.92
CA GLY A 497 -20.75 -20.75 22.39
C GLY A 497 -20.57 -20.75 20.88
N VAL A 498 -21.55 -21.27 20.17
CA VAL A 498 -21.74 -20.91 18.78
C VAL A 498 -22.90 -19.92 18.75
N PRO A 499 -22.67 -18.60 18.56
CA PRO A 499 -23.61 -17.90 17.71
C PRO A 499 -23.47 -18.62 16.37
N ASP A 500 -24.54 -19.25 15.91
CA ASP A 500 -24.54 -19.92 14.63
C ASP A 500 -23.82 -19.05 13.58
N ASP A 501 -23.31 -19.73 12.58
CA ASP A 501 -22.95 -19.26 11.25
C ASP A 501 -23.91 -18.18 10.68
N GLN A 502 -25.08 -17.96 11.29
CA GLN A 502 -25.99 -16.84 11.15
C GLN A 502 -25.38 -15.44 11.31
N GLY A 503 -24.21 -15.29 11.93
CA GLY A 503 -23.55 -13.98 12.00
C GLY A 503 -24.27 -12.95 12.89
N VAL A 504 -25.04 -13.42 13.89
CA VAL A 504 -25.76 -12.56 14.85
C VAL A 504 -25.37 -12.90 16.29
N ALA A 505 -25.08 -11.88 17.10
CA ALA A 505 -24.95 -11.95 18.54
C ALA A 505 -25.97 -11.01 19.19
N ARG A 506 -26.54 -11.37 20.34
CA ARG A 506 -27.65 -10.62 20.94
C ARG A 506 -27.64 -10.67 22.46
N ILE A 507 -28.09 -9.59 23.10
CA ILE A 507 -28.51 -9.55 24.49
C ILE A 507 -29.93 -8.99 24.56
N THR A 508 -30.79 -9.63 25.36
CA THR A 508 -32.13 -9.13 25.67
C THR A 508 -32.26 -8.98 27.19
N PHE A 509 -32.66 -7.79 27.64
CA PHE A 509 -32.87 -7.49 29.03
C PHE A 509 -34.32 -7.83 29.41
N GLY A 510 -34.49 -8.85 30.26
CA GLY A 510 -35.78 -9.35 30.74
C GLY A 510 -35.75 -9.66 32.24
N GLU A 511 -36.71 -10.45 32.74
CA GLU A 511 -36.68 -11.00 34.10
C GLU A 511 -35.41 -11.85 34.35
N ALA A 512 -34.93 -12.51 33.30
CA ALA A 512 -33.57 -13.05 33.21
C ALA A 512 -32.90 -12.45 31.96
N THR A 513 -31.68 -11.93 32.11
CA THR A 513 -30.88 -11.48 30.98
C THR A 513 -30.52 -12.68 30.10
N GLN A 514 -30.88 -12.62 28.83
CA GLN A 514 -30.52 -13.65 27.86
C GLN A 514 -29.31 -13.16 27.04
N GLU A 515 -28.15 -13.74 27.29
CA GLU A 515 -26.89 -13.42 26.61
C GLU A 515 -26.58 -14.47 25.53
N LEU A 516 -26.74 -14.10 24.27
CA LEU A 516 -26.45 -14.93 23.09
C LEU A 516 -25.27 -14.32 22.32
N GLY A 517 -24.07 -14.38 22.90
CA GLY A 517 -22.84 -13.85 22.29
C GLY A 517 -22.60 -12.35 22.50
N VAL A 518 -23.55 -11.63 23.11
CA VAL A 518 -23.34 -10.29 23.71
C VAL A 518 -23.58 -10.43 25.22
N GLN A 519 -22.66 -9.93 26.02
CA GLN A 519 -22.71 -9.96 27.48
C GLN A 519 -22.74 -8.55 28.04
N PHE A 520 -23.52 -8.33 29.10
CA PHE A 520 -23.48 -7.09 29.86
C PHE A 520 -22.30 -7.11 30.82
N VAL A 521 -21.52 -6.03 30.87
CA VAL A 521 -20.37 -5.89 31.78
C VAL A 521 -20.73 -4.88 32.85
N ASP A 522 -20.73 -5.33 34.10
CA ASP A 522 -20.88 -4.43 35.24
C ASP A 522 -19.54 -3.75 35.54
N SER A 523 -19.58 -2.44 35.77
CA SER A 523 -18.40 -1.60 35.97
C SER A 523 -18.72 -0.51 37.01
N PRO A 524 -17.74 -0.07 37.85
CA PRO A 524 -18.00 0.94 38.87
C PRO A 524 -18.59 2.27 38.38
N ASP A 525 -18.38 2.61 37.11
CA ASP A 525 -18.91 3.81 36.45
C ASP A 525 -20.23 3.56 35.69
N SER A 526 -20.71 2.31 35.64
CA SER A 526 -21.98 1.89 35.04
C SER A 526 -23.01 1.57 36.13
N LEU A 527 -23.74 2.60 36.61
CA LEU A 527 -24.89 2.36 37.48
C LEU A 527 -26.11 1.97 36.64
N SER A 528 -26.52 0.71 36.70
CA SER A 528 -27.71 0.24 35.98
C SER A 528 -28.52 -0.79 36.77
N GLU A 529 -29.83 -0.81 36.53
CA GLU A 529 -30.76 -1.76 37.16
C GLU A 529 -31.72 -2.35 36.12
N LEU A 530 -32.28 -3.53 36.41
CA LEU A 530 -33.40 -4.04 35.63
C LEU A 530 -34.66 -3.28 36.03
N GLY A 531 -35.47 -2.88 35.05
CA GLY A 531 -36.69 -2.12 35.27
C GLY A 531 -37.67 -2.25 34.11
N GLN A 532 -38.68 -1.37 34.06
CA GLN A 532 -39.63 -1.30 32.95
C GLN A 532 -39.74 0.14 32.43
N ALA A 533 -39.84 0.29 31.12
CA ALA A 533 -40.12 1.55 30.44
C ALA A 533 -41.17 1.31 29.34
N GLY A 534 -42.19 2.16 29.25
CA GLY A 534 -43.29 1.95 28.30
C GLY A 534 -43.98 0.58 28.43
N GLY A 535 -43.98 -0.03 29.62
CA GLY A 535 -44.55 -1.36 29.87
C GLY A 535 -43.71 -2.56 29.43
N ALA A 536 -42.52 -2.36 28.86
CA ALA A 536 -41.60 -3.44 28.47
C ALA A 536 -40.41 -3.54 29.44
N PRO A 537 -39.88 -4.75 29.71
CA PRO A 537 -38.68 -4.93 30.52
C PRO A 537 -37.45 -4.34 29.82
N CYS A 538 -36.57 -3.73 30.58
CA CYS A 538 -35.34 -3.11 30.07
C CYS A 538 -34.27 -2.99 31.14
N ARG A 539 -33.04 -2.66 30.73
CA ARG A 539 -31.99 -2.16 31.62
C ARG A 539 -32.05 -0.64 31.63
N ILE A 540 -32.14 -0.05 32.82
CA ILE A 540 -32.14 1.40 33.04
C ILE A 540 -30.74 1.79 33.49
N ALA A 541 -29.97 2.44 32.61
CA ALA A 541 -28.71 3.07 32.96
C ALA A 541 -28.96 4.44 33.59
N ARG A 542 -28.24 4.75 34.66
CA ARG A 542 -28.37 6.00 35.42
C ARG A 542 -27.05 6.77 35.41
N ARG A 543 -27.15 8.09 35.48
CA ARG A 543 -26.00 8.98 35.67
C ARG A 543 -25.26 8.61 36.97
N THR A 544 -23.93 8.59 36.91
CA THR A 544 -23.05 8.47 38.08
C THR A 544 -22.38 9.82 38.37
N PRO A 545 -21.70 10.00 39.52
CA PRO A 545 -20.90 11.21 39.77
C PRO A 545 -19.76 11.41 38.76
N PHE A 546 -19.35 10.35 38.05
CA PHE A 546 -18.19 10.33 37.17
C PHE A 546 -18.55 10.39 35.68
N ALA A 547 -19.74 9.92 35.30
CA ALA A 547 -20.16 9.81 33.90
C ALA A 547 -21.69 9.94 33.74
N GLY A 548 -22.12 10.27 32.52
CA GLY A 548 -23.51 10.11 32.12
C GLY A 548 -23.96 8.64 32.14
N PRO A 549 -25.25 8.34 31.89
CA PRO A 549 -25.73 6.97 31.76
C PRO A 549 -24.90 6.17 30.75
N VAL A 550 -24.29 5.06 31.19
CA VAL A 550 -23.44 4.21 30.36
C VAL A 550 -23.78 2.73 30.55
N LEU A 551 -23.72 1.94 29.47
CA LEU A 551 -23.81 0.48 29.49
C LEU A 551 -22.63 -0.13 28.72
N TYR A 552 -21.88 -1.01 29.38
CA TYR A 552 -20.76 -1.74 28.77
C TYR A 552 -21.20 -3.10 28.24
N LEU A 553 -20.80 -3.40 27.01
CA LEU A 553 -21.21 -4.61 26.30
C LEU A 553 -19.96 -5.32 25.78
N ARG A 554 -19.87 -6.62 26.04
CA ARG A 554 -18.77 -7.50 25.62
C ARG A 554 -19.28 -8.50 24.61
N LEU A 555 -18.56 -8.64 23.50
CA LEU A 555 -18.80 -9.66 22.51
C LEU A 555 -18.07 -10.94 22.87
N ASP A 556 -18.67 -12.06 22.50
CA ASP A 556 -17.98 -13.33 22.48
C ASP A 556 -16.76 -13.24 21.55
N PRO A 557 -15.53 -13.57 22.00
CA PRO A 557 -14.34 -13.53 21.15
C PRO A 557 -14.47 -14.35 19.85
N ARG A 558 -15.32 -15.37 19.83
CA ARG A 558 -15.58 -16.18 18.62
C ARG A 558 -16.55 -15.50 17.66
N PHE A 559 -17.36 -14.56 18.15
CA PHE A 559 -18.15 -13.68 17.30
C PHE A 559 -17.26 -12.62 16.64
N VAL A 560 -16.28 -12.09 17.36
CA VAL A 560 -15.33 -11.09 16.85
C VAL A 560 -14.36 -11.74 15.86
N ARG A 561 -14.22 -11.14 14.67
CA ARG A 561 -13.11 -11.43 13.75
C ARG A 561 -12.17 -10.23 13.73
N PRO A 562 -10.85 -10.41 13.49
CA PRO A 562 -10.03 -9.31 13.05
C PRO A 562 -10.74 -8.64 11.88
N GLU A 563 -10.88 -7.32 11.92
CA GLU A 563 -11.44 -6.55 10.80
C GLU A 563 -12.94 -6.74 10.55
N MET A 564 -13.70 -7.21 11.53
CA MET A 564 -15.13 -7.38 11.39
C MET A 564 -15.86 -6.04 11.23
N GLU A 565 -16.55 -5.86 10.11
CA GLU A 565 -17.66 -4.91 10.02
C GLU A 565 -18.85 -5.46 10.81
N ALA A 566 -19.45 -4.63 11.67
CA ALA A 566 -20.55 -5.01 12.54
C ALA A 566 -21.70 -4.01 12.46
N TYR A 567 -22.93 -4.48 12.62
CA TYR A 567 -24.15 -3.68 12.64
C TYR A 567 -24.83 -3.85 13.99
N ILE A 568 -24.69 -2.85 14.85
CA ILE A 568 -25.17 -2.86 16.23
C ILE A 568 -26.55 -2.20 16.28
N THR A 569 -27.59 -3.02 16.40
CA THR A 569 -28.97 -2.61 16.56
C THR A 569 -29.34 -2.52 18.03
N VAL A 570 -29.83 -1.36 18.45
CA VAL A 570 -30.21 -1.06 19.83
C VAL A 570 -31.71 -0.74 19.88
N SER A 571 -32.45 -1.43 20.75
CA SER A 571 -33.84 -1.10 21.08
C SER A 571 -33.86 -0.24 22.35
N TYR A 572 -34.30 1.01 22.23
CA TYR A 572 -34.27 2.03 23.28
C TYR A 572 -35.63 2.70 23.46
N TYR A 573 -35.90 3.20 24.66
CA TYR A 573 -37.13 3.96 24.94
C TYR A 573 -36.88 5.46 24.78
N ASP A 574 -37.61 6.12 23.88
CA ASP A 574 -37.44 7.54 23.56
C ASP A 574 -38.18 8.44 24.56
N ALA A 575 -37.59 8.60 25.75
CA ALA A 575 -38.12 9.44 26.82
C ALA A 575 -37.10 10.49 27.29
N GLY A 576 -37.58 11.70 27.57
CA GLY A 576 -36.74 12.84 27.95
C GLY A 576 -36.07 13.53 26.76
N GLU A 577 -35.32 14.58 27.06
CA GLU A 577 -34.50 15.32 26.10
C GLU A 577 -33.03 14.95 26.25
N GLY A 578 -32.28 15.00 25.15
CA GLY A 578 -30.83 14.79 25.15
C GLY A 578 -30.37 13.89 24.01
N GLU A 579 -29.17 13.33 24.15
CA GLU A 579 -28.59 12.47 23.12
C GLU A 579 -27.71 11.38 23.72
N TRP A 580 -27.62 10.26 23.01
CA TRP A 580 -26.72 9.16 23.34
C TRP A 580 -26.05 8.61 22.08
N CYS A 581 -24.88 8.00 22.22
CA CYS A 581 -24.14 7.42 21.10
C CYS A 581 -23.57 6.06 21.48
N LEU A 582 -23.13 5.33 20.45
CA LEU A 582 -22.29 4.16 20.61
C LEU A 582 -20.82 4.56 20.54
N GLU A 583 -20.03 4.13 21.52
CA GLU A 583 -18.57 4.31 21.54
C GLU A 583 -17.85 2.96 21.47
N TYR A 584 -16.73 2.90 20.75
CA TYR A 584 -15.96 1.68 20.52
C TYR A 584 -14.49 1.98 20.24
N GLU A 585 -13.62 0.97 20.34
CA GLU A 585 -12.21 1.10 19.99
C GLU A 585 -12.01 0.98 18.47
N ARG A 586 -11.48 2.04 17.85
CA ARG A 586 -11.21 2.11 16.41
C ARG A 586 -9.82 1.57 16.05
N ARG A 587 -9.70 0.97 14.87
CA ARG A 587 -8.43 0.53 14.32
C ARG A 587 -7.50 1.73 14.08
N GLY A 588 -6.28 1.61 14.63
CA GLY A 588 -5.25 2.63 14.46
C GLY A 588 -5.40 3.83 15.39
N ALA A 589 -6.41 3.83 16.28
CA ALA A 589 -6.48 4.80 17.37
C ALA A 589 -5.22 4.70 18.22
N GLY A 590 -4.53 5.82 18.41
CA GLY A 590 -3.39 5.91 19.31
C GLY A 590 -3.84 5.75 20.78
N PRO A 591 -2.90 5.54 21.72
CA PRO A 591 -3.23 5.44 23.15
C PRO A 591 -3.90 6.70 23.74
N GLU A 592 -3.85 7.83 23.03
CA GLU A 592 -4.51 9.09 23.41
C GLU A 592 -5.91 9.29 22.81
N GLU A 593 -6.28 8.54 21.76
CA GLU A 593 -7.64 8.57 21.20
C GLU A 593 -8.52 7.58 21.95
N GLU A 594 -9.17 8.07 23.02
CA GLU A 594 -9.82 7.22 24.02
C GLU A 594 -10.90 6.30 23.41
N PHE A 595 -11.78 6.78 22.53
CA PHE A 595 -12.82 5.97 21.85
C PHE A 595 -13.33 6.64 20.56
N ALA A 596 -13.65 5.84 19.53
CA ALA A 596 -14.46 6.32 18.41
C ALA A 596 -15.94 6.42 18.81
N ARG A 597 -16.61 7.47 18.31
CA ARG A 597 -18.03 7.73 18.58
C ARG A 597 -18.83 7.73 17.29
N THR A 598 -19.96 7.05 17.32
CA THR A 598 -21.00 7.11 16.28
C THR A 598 -21.76 8.43 16.33
N LEU A 599 -22.60 8.69 15.31
CA LEU A 599 -23.52 9.83 15.37
C LEU A 599 -24.49 9.68 16.54
N PRO A 600 -24.73 10.76 17.31
CA PRO A 600 -25.62 10.70 18.45
C PRO A 600 -27.08 10.54 18.03
N VAL A 601 -27.80 9.68 18.75
CA VAL A 601 -29.25 9.52 18.69
C VAL A 601 -29.87 10.56 19.62
N ARG A 602 -30.62 11.51 19.04
CA ARG A 602 -31.36 12.51 19.82
C ARG A 602 -32.67 11.93 20.36
N LEU A 603 -32.86 12.03 21.66
CA LEU A 603 -34.11 11.75 22.35
C LEU A 603 -35.08 12.92 22.14
N ARG A 604 -36.29 12.61 21.71
CA ARG A 604 -37.35 13.59 21.39
C ARG A 604 -38.52 13.49 22.36
N SER A 605 -38.37 12.71 23.43
CA SER A 605 -39.37 12.49 24.45
C SER A 605 -40.72 12.03 23.88
N THR A 606 -40.71 11.16 22.86
CA THR A 606 -41.94 10.67 22.21
C THR A 606 -42.73 9.67 23.05
N GLY A 607 -42.09 9.02 24.02
CA GLY A 607 -42.71 8.00 24.87
C GLY A 607 -42.88 6.64 24.17
N GLU A 608 -42.13 6.39 23.11
CA GLU A 608 -42.24 5.17 22.30
C GLU A 608 -40.93 4.36 22.32
N TRP A 609 -41.04 3.04 22.16
CA TRP A 609 -39.88 2.18 21.89
C TRP A 609 -39.42 2.37 20.45
N ARG A 610 -38.13 2.61 20.28
CA ARG A 610 -37.49 2.82 18.98
C ARG A 610 -36.31 1.89 18.82
N THR A 611 -35.97 1.61 17.56
CA THR A 611 -34.77 0.86 17.22
C THR A 611 -33.85 1.72 16.38
N VAL A 612 -32.56 1.52 16.56
CA VAL A 612 -31.51 2.20 15.81
C VAL A 612 -30.37 1.24 15.52
N THR A 613 -29.87 1.24 14.29
CA THR A 613 -28.73 0.41 13.91
C THR A 613 -27.52 1.28 13.57
N PHE A 614 -26.41 1.02 14.27
CA PHE A 614 -25.10 1.62 14.05
C PHE A 614 -24.21 0.68 13.23
N PRO A 615 -23.75 1.08 12.05
CA PRO A 615 -22.68 0.38 11.37
C PRO A 615 -21.34 0.78 11.98
N VAL A 616 -20.53 -0.23 12.26
CA VAL A 616 -19.25 -0.14 12.94
C VAL A 616 -18.24 -0.92 12.08
N THR A 617 -17.57 -0.22 11.18
CA THR A 617 -16.73 -0.83 10.12
C THR A 617 -15.26 -0.96 10.49
N ASP A 618 -14.83 -0.28 11.55
CA ASP A 618 -13.43 -0.15 11.94
C ASP A 618 -13.18 -0.46 13.42
N ALA A 619 -14.12 -1.16 14.07
CA ALA A 619 -13.93 -1.61 15.45
C ALA A 619 -12.89 -2.72 15.57
N VAL A 620 -12.23 -2.74 16.73
CA VAL A 620 -11.19 -3.71 17.06
C VAL A 620 -11.62 -4.66 18.19
N PHE A 621 -12.69 -4.33 18.93
CA PHE A 621 -13.33 -5.18 19.95
C PHE A 621 -12.32 -5.94 20.83
N ARG A 622 -11.36 -5.22 21.45
CA ARG A 622 -10.32 -5.78 22.36
C ARG A 622 -10.63 -5.57 23.83
N ARG A 623 -11.89 -5.27 24.18
CA ARG A 623 -12.32 -5.02 25.56
C ARG A 623 -11.69 -3.79 26.23
N HIS A 624 -11.29 -2.79 25.44
CA HIS A 624 -10.71 -1.55 25.97
C HIS A 624 -11.75 -0.50 26.40
N CYS A 625 -13.04 -0.74 26.19
CA CYS A 625 -14.11 0.11 26.74
C CYS A 625 -14.45 -0.35 28.16
N ASN A 626 -13.54 -0.19 29.12
CA ASN A 626 -13.70 -0.66 30.52
C ASN A 626 -14.18 -2.12 30.61
N LEU A 627 -13.40 -3.04 30.01
CA LEU A 627 -13.69 -4.49 29.91
C LEU A 627 -14.82 -4.85 28.92
N GLY A 628 -15.55 -3.86 28.38
CA GLY A 628 -16.47 -3.99 27.25
C GLY A 628 -15.79 -3.78 25.90
N ASP A 629 -16.36 -4.39 24.86
CA ASP A 629 -15.92 -4.22 23.47
C ASP A 629 -16.47 -2.95 22.82
N PHE A 630 -17.64 -2.50 23.28
CA PHE A 630 -18.24 -1.20 22.99
C PHE A 630 -19.14 -0.77 24.14
N ARG A 631 -19.57 0.50 24.16
CA ARG A 631 -20.49 1.04 25.16
C ARG A 631 -21.55 1.94 24.55
N LEU A 632 -22.71 1.98 25.20
CA LEU A 632 -23.77 2.97 24.92
C LEU A 632 -23.61 4.09 25.94
N HIS A 633 -23.39 5.32 25.49
CA HIS A 633 -23.04 6.45 26.34
C HIS A 633 -23.96 7.65 26.05
N ALA A 634 -24.73 8.07 27.07
CA ALA A 634 -25.54 9.29 27.03
C ALA A 634 -24.73 10.48 27.54
N SER A 635 -24.79 11.62 26.83
CA SER A 635 -23.93 12.76 27.14
C SER A 635 -24.27 13.40 28.49
N ASN A 636 -23.30 14.04 29.14
CA ASN A 636 -23.52 14.68 30.46
C ASN A 636 -24.57 15.81 30.45
N ARG A 637 -25.04 16.23 29.28
CA ARG A 637 -26.10 17.24 29.11
C ARG A 637 -27.49 16.63 28.83
N SER A 638 -27.61 15.30 28.72
CA SER A 638 -28.87 14.59 28.47
C SER A 638 -29.63 14.24 29.75
N SER A 639 -30.86 13.74 29.55
CA SER A 639 -31.64 12.89 30.48
C SER A 639 -30.78 12.07 31.45
N ASP A 640 -31.19 12.01 32.72
CA ASP A 640 -30.52 11.24 33.79
C ASP A 640 -30.61 9.72 33.62
N THR A 641 -31.36 9.25 32.62
CA THR A 641 -31.59 7.83 32.35
C THR A 641 -31.50 7.47 30.87
N LEU A 642 -31.01 6.27 30.59
CA LEU A 642 -31.09 5.61 29.27
C LEU A 642 -31.69 4.21 29.45
N CYS A 643 -32.80 3.92 28.78
CA CYS A 643 -33.51 2.65 28.90
C CYS A 643 -33.32 1.79 27.65
N ILE A 644 -32.68 0.62 27.78
CA ILE A 644 -32.34 -0.28 26.67
C ILE A 644 -33.01 -1.65 26.88
N ALA A 645 -33.80 -2.13 25.91
CA ALA A 645 -34.45 -3.43 25.98
C ALA A 645 -33.59 -4.56 25.40
N ALA A 646 -32.87 -4.27 24.31
CA ALA A 646 -32.06 -5.26 23.61
C ALA A 646 -30.94 -4.63 22.81
N VAL A 647 -29.85 -5.37 22.64
CA VAL A 647 -28.75 -5.04 21.72
C VAL A 647 -28.46 -6.26 20.85
N THR A 648 -28.43 -6.07 19.54
CA THR A 648 -28.13 -7.11 18.55
C THR A 648 -26.96 -6.65 17.71
N VAL A 649 -25.94 -7.48 17.55
CA VAL A 649 -24.77 -7.23 16.71
C VAL A 649 -24.79 -8.22 15.55
N ASN A 650 -24.90 -7.71 14.33
CA ASN A 650 -24.91 -8.53 13.11
C ASN A 650 -23.58 -8.33 12.36
N ARG A 651 -23.05 -9.39 11.75
CA ARG A 651 -21.91 -9.30 10.80
C ARG A 651 -22.36 -8.83 9.43
N GLU A 652 -23.61 -9.10 9.09
CA GLU A 652 -24.24 -8.68 7.84
C GLU A 652 -25.19 -7.51 8.11
N ARG A 653 -25.43 -6.70 7.08
CA ARG A 653 -26.33 -5.55 7.18
C ARG A 653 -27.76 -6.07 7.40
N PRO A 654 -28.43 -5.71 8.51
CA PRO A 654 -29.83 -6.10 8.72
C PRO A 654 -30.75 -5.30 7.78
N GLU A 655 -31.92 -5.86 7.45
CA GLU A 655 -32.98 -5.18 6.67
C GLU A 655 -33.66 -4.03 7.44
N VAL A 656 -33.19 -3.69 8.65
CA VAL A 656 -33.75 -2.62 9.48
C VAL A 656 -33.18 -1.26 9.01
N PRO A 657 -34.00 -0.20 8.93
CA PRO A 657 -33.53 1.13 8.55
C PRO A 657 -32.35 1.56 9.42
N LEU A 658 -31.20 1.81 8.78
CA LEU A 658 -30.05 2.40 9.44
C LEU A 658 -30.41 3.83 9.87
N LEU A 659 -29.88 4.31 11.01
CA LEU A 659 -30.16 5.68 11.48
C LEU A 659 -29.91 6.70 10.35
N GLY A 660 -30.97 7.40 9.94
CA GLY A 660 -30.92 8.55 9.03
C GLY A 660 -30.79 8.22 7.53
N LEU A 661 -31.24 7.05 7.06
CA LEU A 661 -31.06 6.64 5.66
C LEU A 661 -32.36 6.13 5.01
N PRO A 662 -32.84 6.75 3.91
CA PRO A 662 -33.54 6.02 2.86
C PRO A 662 -32.57 5.02 2.24
N ASP A 663 -32.98 3.76 2.07
CA ASP A 663 -32.11 2.63 1.69
C ASP A 663 -31.51 2.72 0.26
N ASP A 664 -31.78 3.78 -0.49
CA ASP A 664 -31.54 3.90 -1.93
C ASP A 664 -30.72 5.11 -2.40
N GLN A 665 -30.42 6.12 -1.57
CA GLN A 665 -29.96 7.42 -2.12
C GLN A 665 -28.45 7.58 -2.40
N GLY A 666 -27.58 6.64 -2.03
CA GLY A 666 -26.15 6.67 -2.42
C GLY A 666 -25.32 7.91 -2.01
N ALA A 667 -25.92 8.87 -1.30
CA ALA A 667 -25.33 10.15 -0.93
C ALA A 667 -25.77 10.57 0.48
N ALA A 668 -24.85 11.18 1.22
CA ALA A 668 -25.15 11.89 2.46
C ALA A 668 -25.68 13.27 2.10
N CYS A 669 -26.64 13.83 2.86
CA CYS A 669 -27.05 15.22 2.67
C CYS A 669 -27.48 15.92 3.95
N ILE A 670 -27.45 17.25 3.90
CA ILE A 670 -28.07 18.15 4.85
C ILE A 670 -28.93 19.14 4.07
N THR A 671 -30.19 19.28 4.46
CA THR A 671 -31.12 20.28 3.92
C THR A 671 -31.54 21.23 5.03
N PHE A 672 -31.33 22.53 4.83
CA PHE A 672 -31.68 23.56 5.78
C PHE A 672 -33.16 23.95 5.61
N GLY A 673 -33.89 24.05 6.73
CA GLY A 673 -35.33 24.27 6.77
C GLY A 673 -35.77 24.74 8.16
N GLU A 674 -37.09 24.83 8.40
CA GLU A 674 -37.62 25.04 9.77
C GLU A 674 -37.12 23.97 10.75
N VAL A 675 -36.92 22.76 10.23
CA VAL A 675 -36.21 21.66 10.89
C VAL A 675 -35.10 21.21 9.94
N THR A 676 -33.84 21.43 10.32
CA THR A 676 -32.68 20.93 9.57
C THR A 676 -32.76 19.40 9.48
N GLN A 677 -32.72 18.89 8.25
CA GLN A 677 -32.71 17.46 7.97
C GLN A 677 -31.26 17.02 7.71
N GLU A 678 -30.66 16.36 8.70
CA GLU A 678 -29.30 15.80 8.61
C GLU A 678 -29.40 14.31 8.26
N LEU A 679 -29.10 13.96 7.01
CA LEU A 679 -29.07 12.59 6.49
C LEU A 679 -27.62 12.22 6.15
N GLY A 680 -26.79 12.05 7.17
CA GLY A 680 -25.37 11.69 7.01
C GLY A 680 -24.41 12.84 6.74
N VAL A 681 -24.89 14.07 6.51
CA VAL A 681 -24.09 15.30 6.63
C VAL A 681 -24.64 16.12 7.79
N GLN A 682 -23.74 16.65 8.62
CA GLN A 682 -24.07 17.48 9.77
C GLN A 682 -23.30 18.80 9.70
N LEU A 683 -23.98 19.90 10.03
CA LEU A 683 -23.34 21.19 10.24
C LEU A 683 -22.61 21.19 11.60
N VAL A 684 -21.34 21.58 11.62
CA VAL A 684 -20.51 21.63 12.82
C VAL A 684 -20.35 23.08 13.27
N ASP A 685 -20.69 23.34 14.53
CA ASP A 685 -20.42 24.61 15.17
C ASP A 685 -18.94 24.70 15.57
N SER A 686 -18.27 25.76 15.11
CA SER A 686 -16.87 26.06 15.42
C SER A 686 -16.74 27.53 15.82
N PRO A 687 -15.80 27.92 16.70
CA PRO A 687 -15.63 29.32 17.14
C PRO A 687 -15.40 30.32 15.99
N ASP A 688 -14.86 29.88 14.87
CA ASP A 688 -14.62 30.67 13.67
C ASP A 688 -15.77 30.57 12.63
N SER A 689 -16.76 29.70 12.84
CA SER A 689 -18.00 29.63 12.07
C SER A 689 -19.08 30.45 12.75
N ARG A 690 -19.59 31.46 12.05
CA ARG A 690 -20.81 32.16 12.45
C ARG A 690 -21.86 31.90 11.40
N SER A 691 -22.90 31.18 11.78
CA SER A 691 -24.01 30.93 10.87
C SER A 691 -25.34 31.00 11.58
N GLU A 692 -26.37 31.43 10.86
CA GLU A 692 -27.73 31.53 11.37
C GLU A 692 -28.71 30.97 10.34
N PRO A 693 -29.79 30.31 10.77
CA PRO A 693 -30.91 29.99 9.88
C PRO A 693 -31.48 31.29 9.29
N GLY A 694 -31.80 31.28 7.99
CA GLY A 694 -32.39 32.42 7.29
C GLY A 694 -33.28 31.97 6.14
N GLN A 695 -33.88 32.96 5.45
CA GLN A 695 -34.70 32.73 4.27
C GLN A 695 -34.32 33.74 3.18
N VAL A 696 -33.91 33.27 2.00
CA VAL A 696 -33.52 34.10 0.87
C VAL A 696 -34.32 33.69 -0.36
N ALA A 697 -35.00 34.66 -0.98
CA ALA A 697 -35.93 34.41 -2.10
C ALA A 697 -36.96 33.30 -1.80
N GLY A 698 -37.46 33.22 -0.56
CA GLY A 698 -38.46 32.24 -0.12
C GLY A 698 -37.91 30.85 0.22
N VAL A 699 -36.63 30.57 -0.01
CA VAL A 699 -35.99 29.28 0.31
C VAL A 699 -35.29 29.38 1.66
N ALA A 700 -35.55 28.41 2.54
CA ALA A 700 -34.87 28.30 3.83
C ALA A 700 -33.39 27.90 3.62
N CYS A 701 -32.49 28.51 4.37
CA CYS A 701 -31.06 28.33 4.18
C CYS A 701 -30.27 28.58 5.47
N GLN A 702 -29.01 28.17 5.48
CA GLN A 702 -28.03 28.63 6.44
C GLN A 702 -27.26 29.82 5.87
N VAL A 703 -27.25 30.93 6.61
CA VAL A 703 -26.52 32.15 6.24
C VAL A 703 -25.17 32.15 6.96
N ALA A 704 -24.09 31.88 6.22
CA ALA A 704 -22.74 32.01 6.74
C ALA A 704 -22.37 33.51 6.82
N ARG A 705 -22.01 33.98 8.01
CA ARG A 705 -21.61 35.35 8.29
C ARG A 705 -20.11 35.41 8.53
N ARG A 706 -19.52 36.58 8.25
CA ARG A 706 -18.11 36.83 8.55
C ARG A 706 -17.85 36.71 10.05
N SER A 707 -16.85 35.92 10.42
CA SER A 707 -16.36 35.81 11.80
C SER A 707 -15.22 36.83 12.04
N PRO A 708 -14.96 37.27 13.28
CA PRO A 708 -13.75 38.05 13.58
C PRO A 708 -12.45 37.29 13.27
N LEU A 709 -12.50 35.95 13.29
CA LEU A 709 -11.34 35.08 13.10
C LEU A 709 -11.13 34.63 11.64
N ALA A 710 -12.20 34.65 10.82
CA ALA A 710 -12.20 34.08 9.47
C ALA A 710 -13.26 34.73 8.56
N GLY A 711 -13.21 34.44 7.25
CA GLY A 711 -14.31 34.75 6.34
C GLY A 711 -15.61 33.99 6.69
N PRO A 712 -16.69 34.17 5.93
CA PRO A 712 -17.87 33.31 6.06
C PRO A 712 -17.49 31.84 5.79
N VAL A 713 -17.57 31.00 6.81
CA VAL A 713 -17.20 29.58 6.75
C VAL A 713 -18.27 28.70 7.39
N LEU A 714 -18.54 27.55 6.78
CA LEU A 714 -19.40 26.50 7.32
C LEU A 714 -18.65 25.18 7.34
N TYR A 715 -18.65 24.50 8.48
CA TYR A 715 -17.98 23.21 8.67
C TYR A 715 -18.98 22.07 8.57
N PHE A 716 -18.62 21.01 7.85
CA PHE A 716 -19.49 19.87 7.64
C PHE A 716 -18.79 18.59 8.07
N ARG A 717 -19.49 17.79 8.85
CA ARG A 717 -19.08 16.43 9.20
C ARG A 717 -19.90 15.45 8.37
N ILE A 718 -19.23 14.48 7.78
CA ILE A 718 -19.85 13.42 7.01
C ILE A 718 -19.81 12.15 7.85
N ASP A 719 -20.90 11.41 7.84
CA ASP A 719 -20.92 10.07 8.37
C ASP A 719 -19.95 9.17 7.56
N PRO A 720 -18.94 8.54 8.19
CA PRO A 720 -17.94 7.72 7.51
C PRO A 720 -18.49 6.55 6.68
N ARG A 721 -19.77 6.21 6.81
CA ARG A 721 -20.43 5.25 5.91
C ARG A 721 -20.48 5.71 4.46
N PHE A 722 -20.66 7.01 4.24
CA PHE A 722 -20.87 7.55 2.90
C PHE A 722 -19.54 7.85 2.22
N VAL A 723 -18.49 8.07 3.00
CA VAL A 723 -17.15 8.40 2.52
C VAL A 723 -16.09 7.54 3.17
N ARG A 724 -15.27 6.87 2.35
CA ARG A 724 -14.07 6.16 2.83
C ARG A 724 -12.85 7.06 2.65
N PRO A 725 -11.79 6.92 3.47
CA PRO A 725 -10.52 7.58 3.20
C PRO A 725 -10.04 7.27 1.79
N ALA A 726 -9.64 8.31 1.04
CA ALA A 726 -9.19 8.22 -0.35
C ALA A 726 -10.27 7.75 -1.35
N MET A 727 -11.55 7.93 -1.01
CA MET A 727 -12.66 7.72 -1.95
C MET A 727 -12.85 8.97 -2.81
N GLU A 728 -13.17 8.76 -4.09
CA GLU A 728 -13.73 9.83 -4.92
C GLU A 728 -15.15 10.17 -4.44
N ALA A 729 -15.36 11.43 -4.07
CA ALA A 729 -16.64 11.95 -3.62
C ALA A 729 -17.03 13.20 -4.42
N TYR A 730 -18.32 13.48 -4.47
CA TYR A 730 -18.93 14.62 -5.15
C TYR A 730 -19.67 15.45 -4.12
N ILE A 731 -19.15 16.63 -3.79
CA ILE A 731 -19.77 17.56 -2.85
C ILE A 731 -20.65 18.51 -3.65
N THR A 732 -21.97 18.39 -3.51
CA THR A 732 -22.94 19.27 -4.18
C THR A 732 -23.49 20.29 -3.20
N VAL A 733 -23.50 21.54 -3.62
CA VAL A 733 -23.93 22.68 -2.81
C VAL A 733 -25.03 23.43 -3.56
N THR A 734 -26.17 23.62 -2.90
CA THR A 734 -27.23 24.51 -3.39
C THR A 734 -27.07 25.86 -2.69
N TYR A 735 -26.71 26.91 -3.43
CA TYR A 735 -26.38 28.24 -2.91
C TYR A 735 -27.18 29.33 -3.62
N CYS A 736 -27.33 30.48 -2.96
CA CYS A 736 -27.93 31.67 -3.58
C CYS A 736 -26.83 32.56 -4.18
N ASP A 737 -26.92 32.88 -5.47
CA ASP A 737 -25.94 33.70 -6.18
C ASP A 737 -26.18 35.21 -5.94
N THR A 738 -25.98 35.63 -4.69
CA THR A 738 -26.16 37.02 -4.23
C THR A 738 -24.84 37.62 -3.75
N GLY A 739 -24.63 38.92 -3.99
CA GLY A 739 -23.40 39.62 -3.66
C GLY A 739 -22.27 39.42 -4.67
N GLY A 740 -21.09 39.94 -4.36
CA GLY A 740 -19.86 39.73 -5.13
C GLY A 740 -18.85 38.88 -4.35
N GLY A 741 -17.88 38.31 -5.06
CA GLY A 741 -16.82 37.50 -4.45
C GLY A 741 -16.78 36.07 -4.98
N GLU A 742 -16.04 35.22 -4.27
CA GLU A 742 -15.85 33.82 -4.65
C GLU A 742 -15.95 32.93 -3.41
N TRP A 743 -16.34 31.67 -3.58
CA TRP A 743 -16.34 30.67 -2.51
C TRP A 743 -15.91 29.31 -3.03
N PHE A 744 -15.35 28.46 -2.18
CA PHE A 744 -14.86 27.13 -2.56
C PHE A 744 -15.06 26.14 -1.41
N VAL A 745 -14.81 24.86 -1.68
CA VAL A 745 -14.74 23.80 -0.68
C VAL A 745 -13.29 23.55 -0.32
N GLU A 746 -13.00 23.47 0.98
CA GLU A 746 -11.71 23.01 1.51
C GLU A 746 -11.90 21.64 2.18
N TYR A 747 -10.96 20.74 1.95
CA TYR A 747 -11.01 19.37 2.48
C TYR A 747 -9.59 18.83 2.73
N GLU A 748 -9.47 17.81 3.58
CA GLU A 748 -8.18 17.16 3.86
C GLU A 748 -7.77 16.25 2.70
N ARG A 749 -6.58 16.50 2.13
CA ARG A 749 -6.03 15.72 1.01
C ARG A 749 -5.12 14.59 1.48
N ARG A 750 -5.18 13.45 0.78
CA ARG A 750 -4.29 12.32 1.00
C ARG A 750 -2.83 12.72 0.75
N GLY A 751 -1.98 12.53 1.76
CA GLY A 751 -0.54 12.76 1.66
C GLY A 751 -0.10 14.21 1.78
N ALA A 752 -1.00 15.13 2.17
CA ALA A 752 -0.61 16.49 2.52
C ALA A 752 0.21 16.50 3.81
N GLU A 753 1.29 17.29 3.83
CA GLU A 753 2.03 17.61 5.06
C GLU A 753 1.16 18.48 5.99
N PRO A 754 1.40 18.49 7.32
CA PRO A 754 0.58 19.23 8.29
C PRO A 754 0.43 20.73 8.01
N GLU A 755 1.35 21.35 7.26
CA GLU A 755 1.31 22.77 6.89
C GLU A 755 0.51 23.05 5.59
N GLU A 756 0.24 22.01 4.79
CA GLU A 756 -0.58 22.04 3.55
C GLU A 756 -1.92 21.31 3.74
N GLU A 757 -2.43 21.28 4.97
CA GLU A 757 -3.46 20.35 5.46
C GLU A 757 -4.77 20.34 4.63
N TYR A 758 -5.09 21.43 3.93
CA TYR A 758 -6.33 21.57 3.18
C TYR A 758 -6.10 21.77 1.67
N ALA A 759 -6.62 20.84 0.88
CA ALA A 759 -6.85 21.08 -0.54
C ALA A 759 -8.06 21.99 -0.74
N ARG A 760 -7.97 22.85 -1.75
CA ARG A 760 -9.05 23.75 -2.16
C ARG A 760 -9.61 23.28 -3.49
N THR A 761 -10.93 23.21 -3.59
CA THR A 761 -11.58 23.10 -4.89
C THR A 761 -11.46 24.42 -5.63
N LEU A 762 -11.86 24.41 -6.90
CA LEU A 762 -11.96 25.63 -7.68
C LEU A 762 -13.05 26.54 -7.08
N PRO A 763 -12.84 27.87 -7.12
CA PRO A 763 -13.82 28.82 -6.62
C PRO A 763 -15.03 28.93 -7.56
N VAL A 764 -16.20 29.14 -6.95
CA VAL A 764 -17.44 29.58 -7.57
C VAL A 764 -17.53 31.09 -7.39
N ARG A 765 -17.61 31.82 -8.49
CA ARG A 765 -17.73 33.28 -8.49
C ARG A 765 -19.19 33.71 -8.42
N LEU A 766 -19.51 34.54 -7.43
CA LEU A 766 -20.82 35.14 -7.25
C LEU A 766 -21.01 36.29 -8.25
N ARG A 767 -22.08 36.22 -9.03
CA ARG A 767 -22.44 37.19 -10.09
C ARG A 767 -23.60 38.09 -9.67
N ASN A 768 -24.08 37.96 -8.44
CA ASN A 768 -25.20 38.73 -7.89
C ASN A 768 -26.49 38.60 -8.72
N THR A 769 -26.78 37.41 -9.25
CA THR A 769 -28.00 37.16 -10.03
C THR A 769 -29.26 37.05 -9.16
N GLY A 770 -29.11 36.73 -7.87
CA GLY A 770 -30.22 36.47 -6.96
C GLY A 770 -30.88 35.10 -7.12
N GLU A 771 -30.34 34.25 -8.00
CA GLU A 771 -30.88 32.93 -8.30
C GLU A 771 -30.29 31.85 -7.40
N TRP A 772 -31.09 30.83 -7.05
CA TRP A 772 -30.59 29.62 -6.44
C TRP A 772 -29.93 28.73 -7.48
N ARG A 773 -28.70 28.31 -7.21
CA ARG A 773 -27.88 27.51 -8.12
C ARG A 773 -27.37 26.28 -7.41
N MET A 774 -27.20 25.20 -8.17
CA MET A 774 -26.65 23.95 -7.69
C MET A 774 -25.31 23.70 -8.38
N VAL A 775 -24.30 23.40 -7.58
CA VAL A 775 -22.95 23.22 -8.08
C VAL A 775 -22.27 22.03 -7.38
N THR A 776 -21.53 21.23 -8.14
CA THR A 776 -20.89 20.01 -7.63
C THR A 776 -19.37 20.08 -7.79
N PHE A 777 -18.65 19.74 -6.72
CA PHE A 777 -17.20 19.65 -6.70
C PHE A 777 -16.79 18.18 -6.59
N PRO A 778 -16.08 17.62 -7.57
CA PRO A 778 -15.41 16.34 -7.38
C PRO A 778 -14.24 16.52 -6.40
N VAL A 779 -14.07 15.61 -5.46
CA VAL A 779 -12.94 15.53 -4.52
C VAL A 779 -12.42 14.10 -4.56
N THR A 780 -11.33 13.87 -5.28
CA THR A 780 -10.83 12.52 -5.62
C THR A 780 -9.83 11.96 -4.61
N ASP A 781 -9.30 12.82 -3.75
CA ASP A 781 -8.21 12.52 -2.83
C ASP A 781 -8.53 12.95 -1.39
N ALA A 782 -9.82 13.10 -1.07
CA ALA A 782 -10.27 13.47 0.26
C ALA A 782 -10.10 12.32 1.27
N VAL A 783 -9.68 12.65 2.50
CA VAL A 783 -9.47 11.66 3.57
C VAL A 783 -10.52 11.73 4.67
N PHE A 784 -11.19 12.89 4.82
CA PHE A 784 -12.28 13.12 5.76
C PHE A 784 -11.97 12.62 7.19
N ARG A 785 -10.86 13.09 7.80
CA ARG A 785 -10.47 12.73 9.18
C ARG A 785 -10.87 13.77 10.24
N ARG A 786 -11.80 14.66 9.92
CA ARG A 786 -12.28 15.70 10.83
C ARG A 786 -11.24 16.77 11.24
N HIS A 787 -10.19 16.96 10.44
CA HIS A 787 -9.17 17.97 10.72
C HIS A 787 -9.60 19.39 10.35
N CYS A 788 -10.68 19.60 9.58
CA CYS A 788 -11.22 20.94 9.31
C CYS A 788 -12.01 21.45 10.52
N ASN A 789 -11.36 21.75 11.66
CA ASN A 789 -12.02 22.18 12.90
C ASN A 789 -13.20 21.29 13.31
N LEU A 790 -12.94 19.97 13.45
CA LEU A 790 -13.92 18.91 13.73
C LEU A 790 -14.87 18.58 12.56
N GLY A 791 -14.80 19.32 11.45
CA GLY A 791 -15.45 19.00 10.18
C GLY A 791 -14.54 18.19 9.24
N ASP A 792 -15.17 17.42 8.36
CA ASP A 792 -14.51 16.63 7.32
C ASP A 792 -14.18 17.46 6.07
N PHE A 793 -14.98 18.50 5.82
CA PHE A 793 -14.72 19.56 4.85
C PHE A 793 -15.38 20.86 5.31
N ARG A 794 -15.05 21.98 4.65
CA ARG A 794 -15.70 23.27 4.90
C ARG A 794 -15.99 24.02 3.61
N ILE A 795 -17.02 24.85 3.63
CA ILE A 795 -17.33 25.79 2.56
C ILE A 795 -16.87 27.16 3.02
N HIS A 796 -15.99 27.79 2.25
CA HIS A 796 -15.33 29.04 2.62
C HIS A 796 -15.55 30.10 1.52
N ALA A 797 -16.15 31.23 1.89
CA ALA A 797 -16.25 32.39 1.02
C ALA A 797 -15.04 33.33 1.20
N TYR A 798 -14.34 33.60 0.11
CA TYR A 798 -13.20 34.50 0.06
C TYR A 798 -13.56 35.75 -0.73
N SER A 799 -13.98 36.80 -0.02
CA SER A 799 -13.98 38.17 -0.53
C SER A 799 -14.06 39.17 0.63
N PRO A 800 -13.29 40.28 0.59
CA PRO A 800 -13.45 41.36 1.56
C PRO A 800 -14.83 42.05 1.47
N SER A 801 -15.58 41.83 0.38
CA SER A 801 -16.90 42.44 0.12
C SER A 801 -18.09 41.51 0.34
N SER A 802 -17.89 40.19 0.53
CA SER A 802 -19.00 39.26 0.77
C SER A 802 -19.40 39.30 2.25
N GLU A 803 -20.50 39.97 2.57
CA GLU A 803 -21.03 40.01 3.94
C GLU A 803 -21.66 38.69 4.38
N ALA A 804 -22.16 37.88 3.44
CA ALA A 804 -22.76 36.58 3.71
C ALA A 804 -22.73 35.61 2.50
N LEU A 805 -22.75 34.30 2.78
CA LEU A 805 -23.00 33.23 1.80
C LEU A 805 -24.23 32.43 2.27
N CYS A 806 -25.20 32.22 1.39
CA CYS A 806 -26.45 31.52 1.72
C CYS A 806 -26.47 30.12 1.08
N ILE A 807 -26.60 29.08 1.90
CA ILE A 807 -26.60 27.67 1.46
C ILE A 807 -27.89 26.98 1.90
N ALA A 808 -28.65 26.42 0.96
CA ALA A 808 -29.91 25.72 1.24
C ALA A 808 -29.72 24.22 1.47
N ALA A 809 -28.76 23.61 0.79
CA ALA A 809 -28.47 22.18 0.95
C ALA A 809 -27.01 21.86 0.61
N VAL A 810 -26.48 20.82 1.25
CA VAL A 810 -25.19 20.21 0.91
C VAL A 810 -25.37 18.70 0.84
N SER A 811 -24.87 18.06 -0.22
CA SER A 811 -24.82 16.61 -0.33
C SER A 811 -23.43 16.12 -0.69
N VAL A 812 -23.09 14.91 -0.27
CA VAL A 812 -21.84 14.22 -0.59
C VAL A 812 -22.17 12.84 -1.09
N GLY A 813 -21.95 12.60 -2.38
CA GLY A 813 -22.26 11.32 -3.05
C GLY A 813 -21.06 10.73 -3.76
N ARG A 814 -21.21 9.50 -4.27
CA ARG A 814 -20.22 8.87 -5.17
C ARG A 814 -20.37 9.28 -6.63
N GLU A 815 -21.52 9.87 -6.96
CA GLU A 815 -21.84 10.38 -8.28
C GLU A 815 -22.42 11.79 -8.14
N PRO A 816 -22.21 12.67 -9.12
CA PRO A 816 -22.82 13.99 -9.14
C PRO A 816 -24.35 13.84 -9.36
N PRO A 817 -25.19 14.62 -8.66
CA PRO A 817 -26.62 14.64 -8.93
C PRO A 817 -26.93 15.01 -10.39
N GLU A 818 -27.94 14.38 -10.97
CA GLU A 818 -28.39 14.71 -12.33
C GLU A 818 -28.77 16.19 -12.42
N GLY A 819 -28.21 16.90 -13.41
CA GLY A 819 -28.46 18.33 -13.63
C GLY A 819 -27.61 19.31 -12.81
N ALA A 820 -26.75 18.84 -11.90
CA ALA A 820 -25.85 19.73 -11.16
C ALA A 820 -24.69 20.23 -12.05
N ALA A 821 -24.38 21.53 -11.97
CA ALA A 821 -23.24 22.10 -12.70
C ALA A 821 -21.93 21.63 -12.04
N LEU A 822 -21.09 20.90 -12.78
CA LEU A 822 -19.81 20.43 -12.27
C LEU A 822 -18.77 21.54 -12.29
N VAL A 823 -18.14 21.80 -11.14
CA VAL A 823 -16.99 22.69 -11.04
C VAL A 823 -15.71 21.90 -11.23
N GLY A 824 -15.14 22.07 -12.42
CA GLY A 824 -13.91 21.44 -12.88
C GLY A 824 -14.17 20.22 -13.78
N VAL A 825 -13.28 19.24 -13.74
CA VAL A 825 -13.18 18.19 -14.77
C VAL A 825 -13.67 16.84 -14.27
N ARG A 826 -14.42 16.10 -15.09
CA ARG A 826 -14.74 14.68 -14.80
C ARG A 826 -13.53 13.79 -15.08
N PRO A 827 -13.30 12.69 -14.34
CA PRO A 827 -12.17 11.80 -14.60
C PRO A 827 -12.10 11.26 -16.05
N ASP A 828 -13.26 11.02 -16.66
CA ASP A 828 -13.44 10.53 -18.03
C ASP A 828 -13.39 11.64 -19.09
N GLN A 829 -13.34 12.90 -18.66
CA GLN A 829 -13.30 14.03 -19.57
C GLN A 829 -12.01 14.00 -20.40
N LYS A 830 -12.22 13.94 -21.72
CA LYS A 830 -11.16 13.87 -22.72
C LYS A 830 -10.61 15.23 -23.14
N THR A 831 -11.34 16.30 -22.82
CA THR A 831 -11.06 17.65 -23.30
C THR A 831 -11.40 18.69 -22.25
N VAL A 832 -10.51 19.65 -22.07
CA VAL A 832 -10.68 20.83 -21.22
C VAL A 832 -10.38 22.09 -22.04
N SER A 833 -10.99 23.21 -21.70
CA SER A 833 -10.84 24.43 -22.50
C SER A 833 -11.05 25.70 -21.69
N VAL A 834 -10.53 26.80 -22.23
CA VAL A 834 -10.85 28.17 -21.82
C VAL A 834 -11.20 28.97 -23.08
N VAL A 835 -12.35 29.63 -23.05
CA VAL A 835 -12.70 30.69 -24.02
C VAL A 835 -12.31 32.01 -23.38
N LEU A 836 -11.39 32.72 -24.03
CA LEU A 836 -10.80 33.96 -23.56
C LEU A 836 -11.68 35.13 -24.02
N GLY A 837 -12.01 36.00 -23.08
CA GLY A 837 -12.83 37.18 -23.31
C GLY A 837 -12.83 38.08 -22.07
N PRO A 838 -13.69 39.12 -21.99
CA PRO A 838 -13.77 40.01 -20.83
C PRO A 838 -14.03 39.26 -19.51
N VAL A 839 -14.74 38.14 -19.60
CA VAL A 839 -14.91 37.17 -18.51
C VAL A 839 -14.60 35.79 -19.11
N PRO A 840 -13.45 35.15 -18.78
CA PRO A 840 -13.11 33.85 -19.33
C PRO A 840 -14.12 32.77 -18.95
N GLU A 841 -14.55 31.97 -19.92
CA GLU A 841 -15.36 30.77 -19.68
C GLU A 841 -14.42 29.57 -19.62
N THR A 842 -14.39 28.89 -18.46
CA THR A 842 -13.39 27.84 -18.19
C THR A 842 -14.08 26.50 -18.01
N THR A 843 -13.46 25.45 -18.54
CA THR A 843 -13.87 24.07 -18.40
C THR A 843 -12.63 23.25 -18.15
N GLY A 844 -12.12 23.27 -16.91
CA GLY A 844 -10.93 22.50 -16.53
C GLY A 844 -9.58 23.06 -16.97
N LEU A 845 -9.58 24.26 -17.53
CA LEU A 845 -8.40 24.97 -18.00
C LEU A 845 -8.57 26.46 -17.69
N TRP A 846 -7.52 27.10 -17.19
CA TRP A 846 -7.51 28.52 -16.82
C TRP A 846 -6.30 29.21 -17.44
N ALA A 847 -6.49 30.41 -17.96
CA ALA A 847 -5.38 31.32 -18.19
C ALA A 847 -4.99 31.98 -16.86
N ILE A 848 -3.70 32.07 -16.56
CA ILE A 848 -3.15 32.68 -15.36
C ILE A 848 -2.52 34.02 -15.75
N GLU A 849 -2.97 35.08 -15.11
CA GLU A 849 -2.25 36.35 -15.10
C GLU A 849 -1.04 36.24 -14.17
N SER A 850 0.11 36.66 -14.66
CA SER A 850 1.36 36.72 -13.91
C SER A 850 2.03 38.07 -14.21
N PRO A 851 3.08 38.47 -13.46
CA PRO A 851 3.83 39.68 -13.79
C PRO A 851 4.34 39.73 -15.25
N ASP A 852 4.53 38.56 -15.87
CA ASP A 852 4.97 38.42 -17.26
C ASP A 852 3.81 38.23 -18.27
N SER A 853 2.57 38.18 -17.79
CA SER A 853 1.37 37.89 -18.58
C SER A 853 0.28 38.91 -18.29
N VAL A 854 0.29 40.04 -19.01
CA VAL A 854 -0.79 41.04 -18.95
C VAL A 854 -1.85 40.69 -19.99
N LEU A 855 -3.03 40.29 -19.52
CA LEU A 855 -4.18 39.92 -20.33
C LEU A 855 -5.10 41.13 -20.53
N GLN A 856 -5.18 41.65 -21.77
CA GLN A 856 -6.10 42.73 -22.11
C GLN A 856 -7.27 42.18 -22.94
N PRO A 857 -8.55 42.39 -22.54
CA PRO A 857 -9.67 42.02 -23.38
C PRO A 857 -9.57 42.62 -24.79
N PHE A 858 -9.78 41.80 -25.82
CA PHE A 858 -9.76 42.20 -27.22
C PHE A 858 -11.07 41.83 -27.89
N ALA A 859 -11.64 42.74 -28.67
CA ALA A 859 -12.79 42.47 -29.53
C ALA A 859 -12.71 43.35 -30.76
N ASP A 860 -12.99 42.77 -31.93
CA ASP A 860 -13.15 43.48 -33.18
C ASP A 860 -14.41 42.98 -33.92
N GLN A 861 -14.56 43.33 -35.20
CA GLN A 861 -15.72 42.90 -36.00
C GLN A 861 -15.70 41.40 -36.36
N THR A 862 -14.56 40.74 -36.18
CA THR A 862 -14.31 39.35 -36.61
C THR A 862 -14.36 38.36 -35.45
N GLY A 863 -14.17 38.81 -34.21
CA GLY A 863 -14.29 37.98 -33.01
C GLY A 863 -13.87 38.67 -31.72
N SER A 864 -13.87 37.90 -30.62
CA SER A 864 -13.40 38.35 -29.31
C SER A 864 -12.37 37.39 -28.74
N GLY A 865 -11.43 37.92 -27.96
CA GLY A 865 -10.37 37.18 -27.32
C GLY A 865 -9.67 38.00 -26.23
N VAL A 866 -8.44 37.64 -25.93
CA VAL A 866 -7.53 38.37 -25.07
C VAL A 866 -6.24 38.64 -25.83
N ARG A 867 -5.79 39.88 -25.80
CA ARG A 867 -4.47 40.31 -26.26
C ARG A 867 -3.50 40.20 -25.10
N VAL A 868 -2.48 39.36 -25.28
CA VAL A 868 -1.36 39.20 -24.35
C VAL A 868 -0.32 40.24 -24.72
N LEU A 869 -0.04 41.17 -23.81
CA LEU A 869 0.94 42.24 -24.04
C LEU A 869 2.33 41.81 -23.61
N ARG A 870 3.35 42.31 -24.32
CA ARG A 870 4.77 42.10 -24.01
C ARG A 870 5.11 42.55 -22.58
N ALA A 871 5.79 41.69 -21.82
CA ALA A 871 6.50 42.08 -20.61
C ALA A 871 7.87 42.70 -20.96
N PRO A 872 8.45 43.62 -20.16
CA PRO A 872 9.67 44.34 -20.53
C PRO A 872 10.88 43.45 -20.89
N GLU A 873 10.95 42.25 -20.32
CA GLU A 873 12.14 41.37 -20.39
C GLU A 873 11.90 40.06 -21.15
N ASN A 874 10.65 39.63 -21.29
CA ASN A 874 10.25 38.39 -21.96
C ASN A 874 9.09 38.74 -22.92
N GLY A 875 9.08 38.18 -24.13
CA GLY A 875 8.00 38.43 -25.09
C GLY A 875 6.61 38.12 -24.53
N PRO A 876 5.51 38.36 -25.27
CA PRO A 876 4.16 38.04 -24.80
C PRO A 876 4.05 36.56 -24.37
N VAL A 877 3.76 36.32 -23.09
CA VAL A 877 3.56 34.97 -22.52
C VAL A 877 2.20 34.91 -21.84
N VAL A 878 1.47 33.80 -22.02
CA VAL A 878 0.32 33.46 -21.17
C VAL A 878 0.44 32.04 -20.66
N TYR A 879 0.24 31.89 -19.35
CA TYR A 879 0.34 30.62 -18.64
C TYR A 879 -1.03 29.97 -18.56
N PHE A 880 -1.09 28.65 -18.73
CA PHE A 880 -2.32 27.87 -18.64
C PHE A 880 -2.19 26.83 -17.55
N ARG A 881 -3.18 26.79 -16.66
CA ARG A 881 -3.32 25.76 -15.63
C ARG A 881 -4.46 24.84 -15.95
N LEU A 882 -4.20 23.55 -15.89
CA LEU A 882 -5.12 22.46 -16.03
C LEU A 882 -5.67 22.05 -14.67
N ASP A 883 -6.85 21.46 -14.70
CA ASP A 883 -7.38 20.76 -13.55
C ASP A 883 -6.47 19.56 -13.28
N PRO A 884 -5.91 19.41 -12.06
CA PRO A 884 -5.03 18.29 -11.74
C PRO A 884 -5.65 16.91 -12.05
N ARG A 885 -6.99 16.81 -12.04
CA ARG A 885 -7.71 15.57 -12.38
C ARG A 885 -7.70 15.25 -13.87
N PHE A 886 -7.51 16.26 -14.72
CA PHE A 886 -7.33 16.06 -16.15
C PHE A 886 -5.96 15.44 -16.46
N VAL A 887 -4.95 15.74 -15.65
CA VAL A 887 -3.56 15.36 -15.91
C VAL A 887 -3.27 13.95 -15.41
N ARG A 888 -2.76 13.11 -16.32
CA ARG A 888 -2.02 11.87 -16.07
C ARG A 888 -0.52 12.11 -16.23
N GLU A 889 0.27 11.56 -15.34
CA GLU A 889 1.73 11.56 -15.45
C GLU A 889 2.18 10.77 -16.70
N GLY A 890 3.16 11.29 -17.44
CA GLY A 890 3.75 10.66 -18.61
C GLY A 890 2.87 10.61 -19.88
N GLY A 891 1.72 11.29 -19.91
CA GLY A 891 0.79 11.27 -21.05
C GLY A 891 1.18 12.21 -22.20
N SER A 892 0.66 11.92 -23.41
CA SER A 892 0.64 12.87 -24.53
C SER A 892 -0.64 13.71 -24.52
N TYR A 893 -0.52 15.01 -24.76
CA TYR A 893 -1.66 15.94 -24.78
C TYR A 893 -1.69 16.74 -26.07
N TYR A 894 -2.87 17.17 -26.48
CA TYR A 894 -3.09 17.96 -27.67
C TYR A 894 -3.61 19.34 -27.29
N VAL A 895 -2.82 20.39 -27.50
CA VAL A 895 -3.21 21.77 -27.21
C VAL A 895 -3.69 22.43 -28.50
N THR A 896 -4.96 22.76 -28.59
CA THR A 896 -5.55 23.52 -29.70
C THR A 896 -5.71 24.98 -29.31
N VAL A 897 -5.21 25.88 -30.14
CA VAL A 897 -5.21 27.32 -29.91
C VAL A 897 -5.90 28.02 -31.08
N ASP A 898 -6.94 28.78 -30.77
CA ASP A 898 -7.58 29.71 -31.69
C ASP A 898 -6.94 31.09 -31.48
N TYR A 899 -6.25 31.61 -32.49
CA TYR A 899 -5.47 32.84 -32.43
C TYR A 899 -5.81 33.77 -33.60
N LEU A 900 -5.65 35.08 -33.41
CA LEU A 900 -5.77 36.05 -34.50
C LEU A 900 -4.42 36.14 -35.22
N ASP A 901 -4.43 35.89 -36.53
CA ASP A 901 -3.24 35.97 -37.37
C ASP A 901 -2.92 37.42 -37.77
N ALA A 902 -2.62 38.25 -36.79
CA ALA A 902 -2.22 39.65 -36.95
C ALA A 902 -0.80 39.85 -36.40
N GLY A 903 0.10 40.41 -37.22
CA GLY A 903 1.53 40.50 -36.96
C GLY A 903 2.39 39.54 -37.79
N ALA A 904 3.71 39.72 -37.72
CA ALA A 904 4.72 38.88 -38.40
C ALA A 904 5.55 38.06 -37.40
N GLU A 905 5.01 37.82 -36.21
CA GLU A 905 5.73 37.25 -35.07
C GLU A 905 5.60 35.72 -35.05
N ALA A 906 6.64 35.06 -34.54
CA ALA A 906 6.63 33.62 -34.27
C ALA A 906 6.25 33.32 -32.82
N TRP A 907 5.48 32.26 -32.60
CA TRP A 907 5.13 31.80 -31.26
C TRP A 907 5.11 30.27 -31.12
N ILE A 908 5.29 29.77 -29.90
CA ILE A 908 5.35 28.34 -29.55
C ILE A 908 4.46 28.03 -28.34
N VAL A 909 4.21 26.74 -28.11
CA VAL A 909 3.75 26.21 -26.82
C VAL A 909 4.94 25.62 -26.09
N GLU A 910 5.14 26.02 -24.84
CA GLU A 910 6.20 25.51 -23.97
C GLU A 910 5.60 24.72 -22.79
N TYR A 911 6.21 23.59 -22.46
CA TYR A 911 5.75 22.68 -21.41
C TYR A 911 6.92 21.90 -20.78
N PRO A 912 6.81 21.47 -19.52
CA PRO A 912 7.76 20.54 -18.90
C PRO A 912 7.53 19.10 -19.40
N ALA A 913 8.58 18.36 -19.74
CA ALA A 913 8.50 16.94 -20.18
C ALA A 913 9.14 15.97 -19.17
N TRP A 914 8.71 14.70 -19.16
CA TRP A 914 9.13 13.66 -18.18
C TRP A 914 10.49 13.01 -18.47
N ASP A 915 10.95 13.02 -19.72
CA ASP A 915 12.07 12.22 -20.20
C ASP A 915 13.45 12.87 -20.01
N ARG A 916 13.52 13.99 -19.30
CA ARG A 916 14.76 14.71 -18.99
C ARG A 916 14.75 15.23 -17.55
N ASP A 917 15.92 15.18 -16.91
CA ASP A 917 16.20 15.84 -15.64
C ASP A 917 16.25 17.37 -15.84
N PHE A 918 15.10 17.98 -16.09
CA PHE A 918 15.00 19.43 -16.22
C PHE A 918 15.14 20.10 -14.85
N GLU A 919 16.04 21.07 -14.76
CA GLU A 919 16.07 22.00 -13.63
C GLU A 919 14.78 22.85 -13.64
N PRO A 920 14.26 23.26 -12.46
CA PRO A 920 13.09 24.14 -12.38
C PRO A 920 13.26 25.39 -13.27
N GLY A 921 12.31 25.59 -14.18
CA GLY A 921 12.31 26.71 -15.15
C GLY A 921 12.83 26.36 -16.55
N GLN A 922 13.25 25.12 -16.81
CA GLN A 922 13.50 24.64 -18.16
C GLN A 922 12.22 24.07 -18.78
N PHE A 923 11.96 24.41 -20.05
CA PHE A 923 10.75 24.01 -20.78
C PHE A 923 11.13 23.43 -22.14
N GLU A 924 10.34 22.46 -22.61
CA GLU A 924 10.38 21.96 -23.98
C GLU A 924 9.45 22.82 -24.85
N GLY A 925 9.97 23.34 -25.95
CA GLY A 925 9.20 24.12 -26.92
C GLY A 925 8.66 23.27 -28.06
N THR A 926 7.45 23.54 -28.52
CA THR A 926 6.94 22.98 -29.78
C THR A 926 7.57 23.66 -30.99
N LEU A 927 7.31 23.16 -32.21
CA LEU A 927 7.58 23.92 -33.44
C LEU A 927 6.80 25.25 -33.42
N SER A 928 7.38 26.28 -34.05
CA SER A 928 6.81 27.62 -34.07
C SER A 928 5.69 27.78 -35.09
N VAL A 929 4.74 28.65 -34.75
CA VAL A 929 3.72 29.17 -35.66
C VAL A 929 4.16 30.55 -36.09
N GLN A 930 4.36 30.71 -37.40
CA GLN A 930 4.64 32.00 -38.02
C GLN A 930 3.34 32.71 -38.35
N GLN A 931 3.11 33.91 -37.80
CA GLN A 931 1.98 34.73 -38.20
C GLN A 931 2.22 35.35 -39.59
N THR A 932 1.15 35.47 -40.38
CA THR A 932 1.19 35.98 -41.76
C THR A 932 0.56 37.35 -41.93
N ASP A 933 0.12 37.97 -40.83
CA ASP A 933 -0.58 39.25 -40.81
C ASP A 933 -1.85 39.26 -41.70
N SER A 934 -2.56 38.13 -41.78
CA SER A 934 -3.79 38.03 -42.59
C SER A 934 -5.00 38.72 -41.95
N GLY A 935 -4.96 38.95 -40.62
CA GLY A 935 -6.08 39.50 -39.86
C GLY A 935 -7.23 38.51 -39.64
N GLU A 936 -7.03 37.22 -39.97
CA GLU A 936 -8.05 36.17 -39.81
C GLU A 936 -7.83 35.37 -38.52
N TRP A 937 -8.93 34.89 -37.91
CA TRP A 937 -8.84 33.90 -36.84
C TRP A 937 -8.41 32.54 -37.41
N ARG A 938 -7.35 31.97 -36.84
CA ARG A 938 -6.80 30.68 -37.23
C ARG A 938 -6.77 29.71 -36.05
N ARG A 939 -6.82 28.42 -36.39
CA ARG A 939 -6.73 27.30 -35.44
C ARG A 939 -5.49 26.48 -35.70
N VAL A 940 -4.77 26.16 -34.64
CA VAL A 940 -3.60 25.28 -34.68
C VAL A 940 -3.62 24.31 -33.51
N THR A 941 -3.19 23.07 -33.74
CA THR A 941 -3.10 22.04 -32.69
C THR A 941 -1.67 21.56 -32.53
N PHE A 942 -1.18 21.56 -31.29
CA PHE A 942 0.14 21.09 -30.90
C PHE A 942 0.05 19.75 -30.18
N CYS A 943 0.99 18.84 -30.44
CA CYS A 943 1.20 17.64 -29.63
C CYS A 943 2.27 17.93 -28.56
N LEU A 944 1.95 17.66 -27.30
CA LEU A 944 2.82 17.73 -26.12
C LEU A 944 3.04 16.29 -25.59
N PRO A 945 3.99 15.53 -26.15
CA PRO A 945 4.30 14.20 -25.66
C PRO A 945 5.03 14.24 -24.32
N ASN A 946 4.85 13.18 -23.52
CA ASN A 946 5.49 13.03 -22.22
C ASN A 946 5.31 14.25 -21.28
N ALA A 947 4.23 15.01 -21.44
CA ALA A 947 4.08 16.28 -20.73
C ALA A 947 3.88 16.05 -19.23
N ARG A 948 4.64 16.79 -18.42
CA ARG A 948 4.56 16.82 -16.96
C ARG A 948 3.73 18.01 -16.48
N LEU A 949 2.44 17.97 -16.77
CA LEU A 949 1.47 19.03 -16.48
C LEU A 949 1.12 19.09 -14.97
N ALA A 950 2.13 19.32 -14.12
CA ALA A 950 2.05 19.30 -12.67
C ALA A 950 2.46 20.64 -12.04
N ARG A 951 2.02 21.74 -12.66
CA ARG A 951 2.30 23.15 -12.28
C ARG A 951 3.78 23.53 -12.34
N ALA A 952 4.57 22.83 -13.15
CA ALA A 952 6.00 23.06 -13.27
C ALA A 952 6.37 24.20 -14.24
N CYS A 953 5.40 24.97 -14.75
CA CYS A 953 5.60 26.11 -15.65
C CYS A 953 5.16 27.43 -15.01
N ASN A 954 5.92 27.92 -14.02
CA ASN A 954 5.65 29.16 -13.28
C ASN A 954 4.19 29.28 -12.80
N LEU A 955 3.71 28.28 -12.05
CA LEU A 955 2.34 28.12 -11.56
C LEU A 955 1.32 27.62 -12.61
N GLY A 956 1.68 27.63 -13.90
CA GLY A 956 0.97 26.97 -14.98
C GLY A 956 1.50 25.57 -15.28
N ASP A 957 0.76 24.84 -16.11
CA ASP A 957 1.11 23.51 -16.61
C ASP A 957 1.79 23.58 -17.99
N PHE A 958 1.42 24.56 -18.81
CA PHE A 958 2.08 24.93 -20.06
C PHE A 958 1.88 26.42 -20.32
N ARG A 959 2.57 26.98 -21.31
CA ARG A 959 2.42 28.38 -21.72
C ARG A 959 2.44 28.56 -23.23
N VAL A 960 1.80 29.62 -23.71
CA VAL A 960 1.93 30.11 -25.09
C VAL A 960 2.89 31.30 -25.04
N HIS A 961 3.96 31.26 -25.85
CA HIS A 961 5.05 32.22 -25.81
C HIS A 961 5.39 32.74 -27.22
N ALA A 962 5.21 34.04 -27.44
CA ALA A 962 5.74 34.74 -28.61
C ALA A 962 7.18 35.18 -28.29
N PHE A 963 8.16 34.43 -28.80
CA PHE A 963 9.55 34.47 -28.32
C PHE A 963 10.45 35.44 -29.10
N GLU A 964 9.96 36.05 -30.17
CA GLU A 964 10.78 36.99 -30.94
C GLU A 964 11.02 38.30 -30.16
N PRO A 965 12.25 38.86 -30.16
CA PRO A 965 12.56 40.07 -29.40
C PRO A 965 11.73 41.31 -29.76
N GLN A 966 11.11 41.30 -30.94
CA GLN A 966 10.26 42.39 -31.44
C GLN A 966 8.77 42.12 -31.21
N ALA A 967 8.41 40.95 -30.68
CA ALA A 967 7.03 40.55 -30.50
C ALA A 967 6.31 41.47 -29.50
N GLN A 968 5.28 42.18 -29.95
CA GLN A 968 4.54 43.14 -29.11
C GLN A 968 3.31 42.52 -28.46
N SER A 969 2.63 41.60 -29.16
CA SER A 969 1.45 40.93 -28.61
C SER A 969 1.03 39.70 -29.39
N ILE A 970 0.48 38.70 -28.70
CA ILE A 970 -0.31 37.62 -29.31
C ILE A 970 -1.77 37.73 -28.87
N THR A 971 -2.72 37.49 -29.77
CA THR A 971 -4.15 37.55 -29.46
C THR A 971 -4.78 36.17 -29.57
N LEU A 972 -5.40 35.70 -28.48
CA LEU A 972 -5.96 34.35 -28.35
C LEU A 972 -7.46 34.41 -28.03
N ALA A 973 -8.28 33.61 -28.71
CA ALA A 973 -9.72 33.50 -28.45
C ALA A 973 -10.07 32.27 -27.60
N ARG A 974 -9.41 31.14 -27.85
CA ARG A 974 -9.71 29.88 -27.17
C ARG A 974 -8.46 29.04 -27.06
N VAL A 975 -8.30 28.38 -25.92
CA VAL A 975 -7.30 27.32 -25.74
C VAL A 975 -8.01 26.07 -25.24
N GLN A 976 -7.65 24.93 -25.80
CA GLN A 976 -8.24 23.63 -25.49
C GLN A 976 -7.12 22.62 -25.33
N VAL A 977 -7.20 21.75 -24.33
CA VAL A 977 -6.29 20.60 -24.17
C VAL A 977 -7.11 19.33 -24.26
N SER A 978 -6.65 18.35 -25.04
CA SER A 978 -7.26 17.04 -25.14
C SER A 978 -6.26 15.91 -24.90
N LYS A 979 -6.74 14.79 -24.35
CA LYS A 979 -5.98 13.53 -24.25
C LYS A 979 -5.93 12.78 -25.57
N GLU A 980 -6.82 13.12 -26.52
CA GLU A 980 -6.93 12.48 -27.83
C GLU A 980 -6.73 13.51 -28.93
N ARG A 981 -6.24 13.06 -30.09
CA ARG A 981 -6.07 13.94 -31.24
C ARG A 981 -7.44 14.47 -31.67
N PRO A 982 -7.64 15.79 -31.77
CA PRO A 982 -8.89 16.35 -32.27
C PRO A 982 -9.18 15.84 -33.69
N SER A 983 -10.42 15.45 -33.96
CA SER A 983 -10.86 15.01 -35.29
C SER A 983 -11.13 16.17 -36.27
N GLU A 984 -11.13 17.41 -35.78
CA GLU A 984 -11.43 18.58 -36.59
C GLU A 984 -10.28 18.95 -37.55
N PRO A 985 -10.60 19.43 -38.77
CA PRO A 985 -9.60 19.89 -39.72
C PRO A 985 -8.97 21.22 -39.24
N GLY A 986 -7.74 21.13 -38.72
CA GLY A 986 -6.91 22.27 -38.35
C GLY A 986 -5.44 22.00 -38.69
N LYS A 987 -4.62 23.05 -38.74
CA LYS A 987 -3.17 22.88 -38.94
C LYS A 987 -2.59 22.15 -37.72
N PHE A 988 -2.13 20.92 -37.93
CA PHE A 988 -1.52 20.10 -36.89
C PHE A 988 0.00 20.30 -36.89
N ILE A 989 0.56 20.62 -35.73
CA ILE A 989 1.99 20.90 -35.55
C ILE A 989 2.54 19.94 -34.49
N GLY A 990 3.26 18.92 -34.95
CA GLY A 990 3.86 17.86 -34.13
C GLY A 990 3.69 16.48 -34.76
N ILE A 991 4.15 15.45 -34.06
CA ILE A 991 4.07 14.05 -34.47
C ILE A 991 3.13 13.36 -33.49
N ALA A 992 2.06 12.74 -33.99
CA ALA A 992 1.29 11.77 -33.20
C ALA A 992 2.09 10.46 -33.19
N GLY A 993 2.16 9.75 -32.06
CA GLY A 993 3.05 8.59 -31.86
C GLY A 993 2.93 7.42 -32.86
N ASP A 994 1.96 7.46 -33.78
CA ASP A 994 1.75 6.47 -34.84
C ASP A 994 2.04 7.00 -36.27
N ASP A 995 2.35 8.29 -36.44
CA ASP A 995 2.63 8.87 -37.76
C ASP A 995 4.05 8.46 -38.21
N ALA A 996 4.13 7.42 -39.05
CA ALA A 996 5.39 6.81 -39.52
C ALA A 996 6.21 7.66 -40.51
N VAL A 997 5.78 8.90 -40.82
CA VAL A 997 6.43 9.76 -41.82
C VAL A 997 6.37 11.23 -41.40
N ILE A 998 7.53 11.88 -41.34
CA ILE A 998 7.68 13.35 -41.30
C ILE A 998 8.17 13.88 -42.64
N SER A 999 7.81 15.11 -43.00
CA SER A 999 8.16 15.68 -44.31
C SER A 999 8.30 17.19 -44.28
N VAL A 1000 8.98 17.76 -45.28
CA VAL A 1000 9.05 19.20 -45.52
C VAL A 1000 8.86 19.47 -47.00
N ALA A 1001 7.92 20.35 -47.36
CA ALA A 1001 7.74 20.82 -48.72
C ALA A 1001 8.63 22.05 -48.94
N LEU A 1002 9.64 21.94 -49.81
CA LEU A 1002 10.59 23.01 -50.10
C LEU A 1002 10.03 23.98 -51.15
N GLN A 1003 9.35 25.04 -50.70
CA GLN A 1003 8.76 26.06 -51.57
C GLN A 1003 9.33 27.46 -51.28
N GLU A 1004 8.62 28.51 -51.71
CA GLU A 1004 8.94 29.91 -51.37
C GLU A 1004 9.07 30.09 -49.85
N ARG A 1005 8.19 29.43 -49.09
CA ARG A 1005 8.37 29.16 -47.66
C ARG A 1005 8.34 27.64 -47.46
N SER A 1006 9.33 27.11 -46.77
CA SER A 1006 9.36 25.67 -46.45
C SER A 1006 8.23 25.33 -45.49
N GLU A 1007 7.40 24.36 -45.83
CA GLU A 1007 6.28 23.91 -44.99
C GLU A 1007 6.57 22.53 -44.43
N GLY A 1008 6.91 22.48 -43.13
CA GLY A 1008 7.28 21.26 -42.42
C GLY A 1008 6.10 20.57 -41.72
N ALA A 1009 6.06 19.24 -41.79
CA ALA A 1009 5.25 18.35 -40.97
C ALA A 1009 6.19 17.43 -40.17
N GLY A 1010 6.70 17.93 -39.03
CA GLY A 1010 7.67 17.23 -38.18
C GLY A 1010 9.13 17.26 -38.68
N LEU A 1011 9.38 17.84 -39.85
CA LEU A 1011 10.71 18.06 -40.42
C LEU A 1011 10.85 19.55 -40.82
N GLU A 1012 11.93 20.19 -40.42
CA GLU A 1012 12.22 21.60 -40.71
C GLU A 1012 13.48 21.71 -41.57
N GLN A 1013 13.44 22.53 -42.63
CA GLN A 1013 14.65 22.97 -43.32
C GLN A 1013 15.04 24.34 -42.77
N PHE A 1014 16.29 24.51 -42.36
CA PHE A 1014 16.81 25.78 -41.87
C PHE A 1014 18.12 26.15 -42.58
N ASP A 1015 18.41 27.44 -42.64
CA ASP A 1015 19.65 27.97 -43.20
C ASP A 1015 20.67 28.23 -42.07
N SER A 1016 21.94 27.96 -42.34
CA SER A 1016 23.09 28.22 -41.47
C SER A 1016 24.15 29.02 -42.22
N THR A 1017 25.28 29.33 -41.56
CA THR A 1017 26.40 30.03 -42.18
C THR A 1017 27.05 29.30 -43.36
N ASP A 1018 26.95 27.97 -43.40
CA ASP A 1018 27.49 27.06 -44.41
C ASP A 1018 26.42 26.34 -45.24
N ALA A 1019 25.14 26.58 -44.96
CA ALA A 1019 24.03 26.06 -45.75
C ALA A 1019 23.01 27.18 -45.97
N VAL A 1020 23.14 27.90 -47.07
CA VAL A 1020 22.18 28.94 -47.46
C VAL A 1020 21.33 28.39 -48.60
N SER A 1021 20.02 28.63 -48.55
CA SER A 1021 19.12 28.23 -49.61
C SER A 1021 18.22 29.37 -50.06
N ALA A 1022 17.84 29.39 -51.33
CA ALA A 1022 16.90 30.36 -51.87
C ALA A 1022 15.78 29.64 -52.62
N PRO A 1023 14.52 30.12 -52.53
CA PRO A 1023 13.45 29.63 -53.38
C PRO A 1023 13.82 29.68 -54.87
N ALA A 1024 13.44 28.65 -55.60
CA ALA A 1024 13.65 28.56 -57.05
C ALA A 1024 12.49 27.82 -57.71
N VAL A 1025 12.29 28.08 -59.01
CA VAL A 1025 11.44 27.27 -59.86
C VAL A 1025 12.34 26.62 -60.91
N VAL A 1026 12.46 25.29 -60.86
CA VAL A 1026 13.28 24.54 -61.82
C VAL A 1026 12.43 23.46 -62.45
N ALA A 1027 12.44 23.40 -63.79
CA ALA A 1027 11.58 22.51 -64.58
C ALA A 1027 10.08 22.59 -64.21
N GLY A 1028 9.60 23.78 -63.80
CA GLY A 1028 8.21 24.01 -63.41
C GLY A 1028 7.83 23.51 -62.01
N ARG A 1029 8.77 23.00 -61.21
CA ARG A 1029 8.56 22.67 -59.80
C ARG A 1029 9.14 23.74 -58.88
N GLN A 1030 8.40 24.10 -57.83
CA GLN A 1030 8.91 24.90 -56.72
C GLN A 1030 9.92 24.07 -55.94
N CYS A 1031 11.09 24.62 -55.67
CA CYS A 1031 12.14 23.98 -54.91
C CYS A 1031 12.98 25.02 -54.17
N ARG A 1032 14.01 24.58 -53.44
CA ARG A 1032 15.06 25.47 -52.93
C ARG A 1032 16.37 25.14 -53.62
N ARG A 1033 17.06 26.19 -54.09
CA ARG A 1033 18.43 26.08 -54.61
C ARG A 1033 19.40 26.35 -53.46
N VAL A 1034 20.29 25.41 -53.25
CA VAL A 1034 21.23 25.40 -52.13
C VAL A 1034 22.58 25.95 -52.58
N TYR A 1035 23.19 26.78 -51.74
CA TYR A 1035 24.48 27.42 -51.98
C TYR A 1035 25.32 27.38 -50.70
N ASN A 1036 26.60 27.05 -50.85
CA ASN A 1036 27.58 27.25 -49.80
C ASN A 1036 28.74 28.06 -50.41
N PRO A 1037 28.98 29.30 -49.98
CA PRO A 1037 30.07 30.12 -50.52
C PRO A 1037 31.47 29.67 -50.06
N LEU A 1038 31.56 28.81 -49.04
CA LEU A 1038 32.80 28.40 -48.40
C LEU A 1038 33.20 26.94 -48.70
N SER A 1039 32.24 26.08 -49.06
CA SER A 1039 32.50 24.65 -49.33
C SER A 1039 31.45 24.03 -50.27
N SER A 1040 31.26 22.71 -50.23
CA SER A 1040 30.19 22.02 -50.95
C SER A 1040 28.80 22.52 -50.51
N PRO A 1041 27.85 22.72 -51.45
CA PRO A 1041 26.46 23.06 -51.11
C PRO A 1041 25.84 22.01 -50.19
N GLN A 1042 25.30 22.46 -49.04
CA GLN A 1042 24.66 21.62 -48.02
C GLN A 1042 23.31 22.22 -47.65
N ALA A 1043 22.34 21.37 -47.31
CA ALA A 1043 21.06 21.79 -46.75
C ALA A 1043 20.86 21.07 -45.42
N TYR A 1044 20.59 21.82 -44.35
CA TYR A 1044 20.32 21.22 -43.05
C TYR A 1044 18.83 21.03 -42.84
N PHE A 1045 18.53 19.86 -42.28
CA PHE A 1045 17.20 19.49 -41.86
C PHE A 1045 17.25 19.18 -40.37
N ARG A 1046 16.32 19.76 -39.62
CA ARG A 1046 16.09 19.41 -38.23
C ARG A 1046 14.87 18.51 -38.18
N MET A 1047 15.10 17.27 -37.75
CA MET A 1047 14.00 16.38 -37.40
C MET A 1047 13.47 16.77 -36.04
N ASP A 1048 12.16 16.72 -35.88
CA ASP A 1048 11.58 16.71 -34.56
C ASP A 1048 12.08 15.46 -33.82
N HIS A 1049 12.87 15.66 -32.76
CA HIS A 1049 13.52 14.59 -32.00
C HIS A 1049 12.51 13.60 -31.40
N ARG A 1050 11.23 13.94 -31.41
CA ARG A 1050 10.10 13.11 -30.98
C ARG A 1050 9.71 12.05 -32.02
N PHE A 1051 10.22 12.12 -33.27
CA PHE A 1051 10.03 11.10 -34.31
C PHE A 1051 10.92 9.86 -34.11
N VAL A 1052 12.11 10.03 -33.52
CA VAL A 1052 13.18 9.03 -33.52
C VAL A 1052 13.75 8.91 -32.12
N THR A 1053 13.59 7.75 -31.47
CA THR A 1053 14.37 7.43 -30.27
C THR A 1053 15.78 6.98 -30.66
N PRO A 1054 16.80 7.11 -29.78
CA PRO A 1054 18.13 6.58 -30.04
C PRO A 1054 18.06 5.13 -30.54
N ASN A 1055 18.76 4.84 -31.64
CA ASN A 1055 18.82 3.53 -32.30
C ASN A 1055 17.58 3.11 -33.12
N THR A 1056 16.63 4.01 -33.40
CA THR A 1056 15.54 3.73 -34.34
C THR A 1056 16.02 3.87 -35.80
N PRO A 1057 15.87 2.84 -36.64
CA PRO A 1057 16.17 2.95 -38.07
C PRO A 1057 15.23 3.95 -38.74
N VAL A 1058 15.77 4.87 -39.53
CA VAL A 1058 14.99 5.85 -40.29
C VAL A 1058 15.20 5.67 -41.78
N ALA A 1059 14.12 5.78 -42.55
CA ALA A 1059 14.17 5.86 -44.00
C ALA A 1059 13.98 7.32 -44.43
N ILE A 1060 14.94 7.88 -45.15
CA ILE A 1060 14.87 9.26 -45.65
C ILE A 1060 14.62 9.22 -47.15
N THR A 1061 13.56 9.90 -47.59
CA THR A 1061 13.24 10.10 -49.00
C THR A 1061 13.53 11.54 -49.38
N LEU A 1062 14.36 11.75 -50.41
CA LEU A 1062 14.67 13.07 -50.95
C LEU A 1062 14.27 13.14 -52.42
N GLU A 1063 13.53 14.17 -52.79
CA GLU A 1063 13.30 14.54 -54.18
C GLU A 1063 14.31 15.62 -54.58
N PHE A 1064 15.11 15.38 -55.61
CA PHE A 1064 16.10 16.32 -56.12
C PHE A 1064 16.10 16.33 -57.66
N LEU A 1065 16.62 17.40 -58.24
CA LEU A 1065 16.80 17.51 -59.69
C LEU A 1065 18.22 17.11 -60.08
N ASP A 1066 18.34 16.01 -60.81
CA ASP A 1066 19.61 15.55 -61.38
C ASP A 1066 19.90 16.22 -62.73
N VAL A 1067 20.76 17.24 -62.72
CA VAL A 1067 21.22 17.97 -63.90
C VAL A 1067 22.75 18.12 -63.92
N GLY A 1068 23.48 17.36 -63.10
CA GLY A 1068 24.91 17.55 -62.84
C GLY A 1068 25.73 16.27 -62.91
N THR A 1069 27.02 16.37 -62.55
CA THR A 1069 27.95 15.23 -62.42
C THR A 1069 28.45 15.05 -60.98
N ASN A 1070 27.76 15.68 -60.02
CA ASN A 1070 28.17 15.77 -58.63
C ASN A 1070 27.53 14.65 -57.81
N TYR A 1071 28.19 14.29 -56.71
CA TYR A 1071 27.64 13.33 -55.76
C TYR A 1071 26.66 14.01 -54.81
N LEU A 1072 25.54 13.34 -54.53
CA LEU A 1072 24.64 13.66 -53.44
C LEU A 1072 24.89 12.69 -52.28
N GLY A 1073 25.29 13.23 -51.12
CA GLY A 1073 25.49 12.47 -49.89
C GLY A 1073 24.45 12.83 -48.83
N LEU A 1074 24.14 11.87 -47.96
CA LEU A 1074 23.35 12.09 -46.75
C LEU A 1074 24.25 11.89 -45.52
N GLU A 1075 24.25 12.88 -44.64
CA GLU A 1075 24.95 12.86 -43.36
C GLU A 1075 23.93 13.01 -42.23
N TYR A 1076 24.18 12.32 -41.12
CA TYR A 1076 23.32 12.39 -39.94
C TYR A 1076 24.14 12.20 -38.65
N ASP A 1077 23.61 12.70 -37.54
CA ASP A 1077 24.17 12.49 -36.20
C ASP A 1077 23.90 11.06 -35.74
N SER A 1078 24.95 10.24 -35.64
CA SER A 1078 24.85 8.83 -35.30
C SER A 1078 25.15 8.55 -33.82
N THR A 1079 24.39 7.63 -33.21
CA THR A 1079 24.70 7.05 -31.90
C THR A 1079 25.77 5.95 -31.95
N ASP A 1080 26.22 5.60 -33.16
CA ASP A 1080 27.25 4.58 -33.39
C ASP A 1080 28.58 5.01 -32.74
N GLN A 1081 29.12 4.18 -31.85
CA GLN A 1081 30.38 4.48 -31.17
C GLN A 1081 31.61 4.35 -32.08
N SER A 1082 31.45 3.85 -33.31
CA SER A 1082 32.54 3.71 -34.28
C SER A 1082 32.91 5.00 -35.03
N VAL A 1083 32.12 6.08 -34.88
CA VAL A 1083 32.44 7.40 -35.47
C VAL A 1083 33.22 8.29 -34.50
N GLN A 1084 34.20 9.02 -35.04
CA GLN A 1084 35.06 9.91 -34.25
C GLN A 1084 34.25 11.12 -33.78
N ARG A 1085 34.02 11.23 -32.46
CA ARG A 1085 33.39 12.40 -31.85
C ARG A 1085 34.30 13.63 -31.99
N VAL A 1086 33.78 14.72 -32.54
CA VAL A 1086 34.52 15.99 -32.56
C VAL A 1086 34.33 16.65 -31.19
N PRO A 1087 35.38 16.83 -30.36
CA PRO A 1087 35.20 17.25 -28.97
C PRO A 1087 34.59 18.66 -28.79
N GLU A 1088 34.69 19.49 -29.83
CA GLU A 1088 34.33 20.91 -29.77
C GLU A 1088 32.91 21.20 -30.31
N ASN A 1089 32.27 20.24 -31.00
CA ASN A 1089 30.90 20.36 -31.51
C ASN A 1089 30.13 19.06 -31.19
N LEU A 1090 28.97 19.17 -30.53
CA LEU A 1090 28.13 18.02 -30.21
C LEU A 1090 27.66 17.33 -31.50
N GLY A 1091 28.25 16.18 -31.84
CA GLY A 1091 27.86 15.34 -32.98
C GLY A 1091 28.95 14.37 -33.41
N ALA A 1092 28.54 13.24 -33.98
CA ALA A 1092 29.42 12.32 -34.69
C ALA A 1092 28.73 11.99 -36.01
N PHE A 1093 29.21 12.60 -37.11
CA PHE A 1093 28.57 12.49 -38.41
C PHE A 1093 28.91 11.15 -39.06
N LYS A 1094 27.89 10.46 -39.58
CA LYS A 1094 28.08 9.24 -40.36
C LYS A 1094 27.50 9.42 -41.77
N PRO A 1095 28.27 9.15 -42.84
CA PRO A 1095 27.72 9.14 -44.19
C PRO A 1095 26.83 7.90 -44.39
N ALA A 1096 25.63 8.09 -44.94
CA ALA A 1096 24.70 7.00 -45.28
C ALA A 1096 24.94 6.40 -46.68
N GLY A 1097 25.97 6.86 -47.39
CA GLY A 1097 26.26 6.54 -48.80
C GLY A 1097 26.09 7.77 -49.70
N ALA A 1098 26.61 7.68 -50.94
CA ALA A 1098 26.50 8.75 -51.94
C ALA A 1098 25.94 8.20 -53.26
N ILE A 1099 25.08 8.97 -53.90
CA ILE A 1099 24.55 8.70 -55.24
C ILE A 1099 25.30 9.62 -56.20
N ARG A 1100 25.74 9.09 -57.34
CA ARG A 1100 26.46 9.85 -58.38
C ARG A 1100 25.50 10.51 -59.36
#